data_AF-A0A7F5R765-F1
#
_entry.id   AF-A0A7F5R765-F1
#
_cell.length_a   1.000
_cell.length_b   1.000
_cell.length_c   1.000
_cell.angle_alpha   90.00
_cell.angle_beta   90.00
_cell.angle_gamma   90.00
#
_symmetry.space_group_name_H-M   'P 1'
#
loop_
_entity.id
_entity.type
_entity.pdbx_description
1 polymer ?
#
loop_
_entity_poly.entity_id
_entity_poly.type
_entity_poly.pdbx_seq_one_letter_code
_entity_poly.pdbx_strand_id
1 'polypeptide(L)'
;MFLGILFLGVNIVLARASTIRSGCAISINRDLSNPQPLVLRPEGGSSTNDAFYLPDDTAGTINFSVGQEITIACPSERVVVDGTDQGVETANITCVSAKSFQFGNRNVRFDTITCTNYSYHVAQYNGESCLNGRGREISIGFEVQSRWINQITSCFASSTQDVLYTVFNMTKTILGYQTGFPRPFWSDGGFYNTNPSVDSLYGRATQRSTINSILGLNSNDTRYIQPTNNFFLTRGHFAAKADFIFGAQHRLTFYFVNAAPQFQTFNGGNWNTLENNVRSFSANRQLDLVIYTGGHGVTSLPDVNGNQQDLYLYKDSNNNYAISVPRLYWKVLYEPENKTAIAFVGVNNPYQLIREKDILCTNICSQVNWLTWKANDNTLGYSYCCDVRELRGNVTNIPNFTVNGILLGREILIPFLTLDKLGLKVIEGSFPFSKEDDGGSPREDQRQDKGWLINLVSLVYAHQHMILSIFDKMLLGVFFLIGVNVILVRASTIRSGCAISINVDLSDPQPLLLKPKRGSTTNDAFYLPDDSSGTINFSVGQQITIACPRRRILVGGTDQGTDTANITCVSAKRFQFGNRNVRFDTITCTNYPFHVARTNGKTCLNGRGREISIGFEVQSRWINHITSCFASSSQDVLYTVFNMTKTILGYQTGFPRPSWMDGGFYNANQSVDSLYARATQRRTINSILGLSSGDTTYIHSTNNYFLARGHFAAKADFVFGAQHRLTFYYVNAAPQFQTFNGGNWNTLESNVRSFSANRQLDLVVYTGGHGVTSLPDVNGKQQDLYLYKDSNNNYAISVPRLYWKVLYDPKTKTAIAFVGVNNPYQLIRRKDVLCTDISSQVNWLTWKANDTTLGYSYSCDVRELRRNITNIPNFTVRGLLL
;
A
#
# COMPACT_ATOMS: atom_id res chain seq x y z
N MET A 1 85.63 35.19 7.74
CA MET A 1 85.37 33.77 8.11
C MET A 1 83.87 33.62 8.26
N PHE A 2 83.29 32.63 7.60
CA PHE A 2 81.90 32.54 7.14
C PHE A 2 80.80 32.67 8.21
N LEU A 3 79.82 33.54 7.96
CA LEU A 3 78.49 33.51 8.57
C LEU A 3 77.62 32.52 7.77
N GLY A 4 77.24 31.40 8.39
CA GLY A 4 76.29 30.44 7.82
C GLY A 4 74.85 30.86 8.12
N ILE A 5 74.09 31.19 7.08
CA ILE A 5 72.64 31.44 7.14
C ILE A 5 71.93 30.09 7.02
N LEU A 6 71.27 29.66 8.09
CA LEU A 6 70.38 28.49 8.08
C LEU A 6 68.98 28.95 7.61
N PHE A 7 68.60 28.62 6.37
CA PHE A 7 67.22 28.75 5.89
C PHE A 7 66.38 27.59 6.45
N LEU A 8 65.49 27.87 7.40
CA LEU A 8 64.39 26.98 7.76
C LEU A 8 63.23 27.23 6.80
N GLY A 9 63.10 26.36 5.79
CA GLY A 9 61.95 26.31 4.90
C GLY A 9 60.70 25.87 5.66
N VAL A 10 59.73 26.77 5.81
CA VAL A 10 58.39 26.43 6.29
C VAL A 10 57.63 25.78 5.14
N ASN A 11 57.47 24.45 5.20
CA ASN A 11 56.51 23.74 4.37
C ASN A 11 55.10 24.05 4.88
N ILE A 12 54.42 25.00 4.23
CA ILE A 12 52.99 25.23 4.42
C ILE A 12 52.26 24.06 3.75
N VAL A 13 51.91 23.02 4.53
CA VAL A 13 50.89 22.06 4.12
C VAL A 13 49.55 22.79 4.24
N LEU A 14 49.05 23.30 3.10
CA LEU A 14 47.66 23.70 2.94
C LEU A 14 46.77 22.48 3.17
N ALA A 15 46.34 22.27 4.42
CA ALA A 15 45.24 21.38 4.71
C ALA A 15 43.98 21.98 4.05
N ARG A 16 43.64 21.49 2.85
CA ARG A 16 42.34 21.75 2.24
C ARG A 16 41.29 21.21 3.21
N ALA A 17 40.52 22.11 3.83
CA ALA A 17 39.26 21.74 4.42
C ALA A 17 38.39 21.14 3.31
N SER A 18 38.28 19.81 3.27
CA SER A 18 37.29 19.14 2.43
C SER A 18 35.92 19.52 2.97
N THR A 19 35.29 20.51 2.34
CA THR A 19 33.85 20.68 2.46
C THR A 19 33.22 19.36 2.04
N ILE A 20 32.60 18.63 2.97
CA ILE A 20 31.76 17.48 2.64
C ILE A 20 30.59 18.06 1.83
N ARG A 21 30.73 18.08 0.50
CA ARG A 21 29.63 18.46 -0.37
C ARG A 21 28.58 17.37 -0.25
N SER A 22 27.37 17.72 0.21
CA SER A 22 26.25 16.79 0.18
C SER A 22 25.98 16.40 -1.28
N GLY A 23 25.87 15.08 -1.53
CA GLY A 23 25.53 14.53 -2.84
C GLY A 23 24.16 14.99 -3.36
N CYS A 24 23.68 14.38 -4.43
CA CYS A 24 22.39 14.68 -5.03
C CYS A 24 21.34 13.70 -4.56
N ALA A 25 20.09 14.13 -4.49
CA ALA A 25 18.97 13.26 -4.20
C ALA A 25 17.79 13.62 -5.10
N ILE A 26 17.21 12.61 -5.77
CA ILE A 26 15.99 12.76 -6.58
C ILE A 26 14.92 11.82 -6.04
N SER A 27 13.68 12.29 -6.00
CA SER A 27 12.53 11.45 -5.72
C SER A 27 11.87 11.03 -7.03
N ILE A 28 11.77 9.72 -7.28
CA ILE A 28 11.15 9.23 -8.51
C ILE A 28 9.66 9.58 -8.62
N ASN A 29 9.02 9.88 -7.49
CA ASN A 29 7.61 10.29 -7.43
C ASN A 29 7.41 11.81 -7.59
N ARG A 30 8.46 12.64 -7.56
CA ARG A 30 8.33 14.11 -7.60
C ARG A 30 9.25 14.81 -8.61
N ASP A 31 10.45 14.29 -8.80
CA ASP A 31 11.52 14.93 -9.56
C ASP A 31 11.70 14.32 -10.97
N LEU A 32 10.95 13.25 -11.31
CA LEU A 32 10.87 12.71 -12.67
C LEU A 32 9.65 13.29 -13.42
N SER A 33 9.88 14.30 -14.25
CA SER A 33 8.86 14.95 -15.07
C SER A 33 8.44 14.12 -16.29
N ASN A 34 7.19 14.25 -16.72
CA ASN A 34 6.66 13.53 -17.87
C ASN A 34 6.82 14.33 -19.19
N PRO A 35 7.11 13.68 -20.32
CA PRO A 35 7.46 12.27 -20.48
C PRO A 35 8.81 11.93 -19.86
N GLN A 36 8.85 10.86 -19.04
CA GLN A 36 10.00 10.54 -18.20
C GLN A 36 11.13 9.86 -19.00
N PRO A 37 12.40 10.27 -18.79
CA PRO A 37 13.55 9.53 -19.25
C PRO A 37 13.84 8.32 -18.36
N LEU A 38 14.60 7.37 -18.90
CA LEU A 38 15.22 6.30 -18.12
C LEU A 38 16.42 6.86 -17.35
N VAL A 39 16.59 6.43 -16.10
CA VAL A 39 17.69 6.84 -15.21
C VAL A 39 18.68 5.70 -15.08
N LEU A 40 19.68 5.70 -15.95
CA LEU A 40 20.56 4.55 -16.18
C LEU A 40 21.97 4.77 -15.63
N ARG A 41 22.61 3.65 -15.28
CA ARG A 41 24.06 3.58 -15.06
C ARG A 41 24.75 3.57 -16.43
N PRO A 42 25.75 4.45 -16.67
CA PRO A 42 26.43 4.55 -17.97
C PRO A 42 26.92 3.20 -18.51
N GLU A 43 27.60 2.42 -17.66
CA GLU A 43 28.14 1.10 -18.00
C GLU A 43 27.34 -0.04 -17.33
N GLY A 44 26.05 0.19 -17.06
CA GLY A 44 25.22 -0.82 -16.42
C GLY A 44 25.02 -2.09 -17.28
N GLY A 45 24.62 -3.18 -16.64
CA GLY A 45 24.26 -4.42 -17.33
C GLY A 45 22.93 -4.34 -18.09
N SER A 46 22.42 -5.49 -18.50
CA SER A 46 21.17 -5.60 -19.27
C SER A 46 19.92 -5.88 -18.42
N SER A 47 20.06 -6.06 -17.11
CA SER A 47 18.94 -6.31 -16.19
C SER A 47 18.52 -5.05 -15.43
N THR A 48 17.34 -5.03 -14.81
CA THR A 48 16.88 -3.89 -14.00
C THR A 48 17.88 -3.45 -12.94
N ASN A 49 18.41 -4.40 -12.16
CA ASN A 49 19.29 -4.10 -11.02
C ASN A 49 20.67 -3.58 -11.44
N ASP A 50 21.08 -3.91 -12.65
CA ASP A 50 22.39 -3.52 -13.19
C ASP A 50 22.29 -2.27 -14.06
N ALA A 51 21.17 -2.09 -14.75
CA ALA A 51 20.99 -1.02 -15.71
C ALA A 51 20.53 0.29 -15.07
N PHE A 52 19.65 0.22 -14.07
CA PHE A 52 19.02 1.41 -13.49
C PHE A 52 19.70 1.83 -12.18
N TYR A 53 19.64 3.13 -11.89
CA TYR A 53 19.80 3.60 -10.52
C TYR A 53 18.51 3.34 -9.76
N LEU A 54 18.55 2.48 -8.74
CA LEU A 54 17.36 2.11 -7.96
C LEU A 54 17.21 3.01 -6.73
N PRO A 55 15.99 3.18 -6.19
CA PRO A 55 15.79 3.92 -4.95
C PRO A 55 16.54 3.28 -3.77
N ASP A 56 17.05 4.12 -2.87
CA ASP A 56 17.70 3.71 -1.63
C ASP A 56 16.69 3.51 -0.48
N ASP A 57 15.47 4.01 -0.65
CA ASP A 57 14.42 3.98 0.37
C ASP A 57 13.04 3.63 -0.19
N THR A 58 12.09 3.41 0.72
CA THR A 58 10.69 3.13 0.38
C THR A 58 9.90 4.38 -0.06
N ALA A 59 10.49 5.57 0.00
CA ALA A 59 9.89 6.80 -0.50
C ALA A 59 10.20 7.02 -2.00
N GLY A 60 11.08 6.19 -2.58
CA GLY A 60 11.50 6.30 -3.96
C GLY A 60 12.61 7.34 -4.15
N THR A 61 13.45 7.59 -3.14
CA THR A 61 14.60 8.49 -3.26
C THR A 61 15.80 7.76 -3.82
N ILE A 62 16.48 8.33 -4.82
CA ILE A 62 17.78 7.88 -5.32
C ILE A 62 18.82 8.92 -4.92
N ASN A 63 19.87 8.48 -4.21
CA ASN A 63 20.99 9.29 -3.79
C ASN A 63 22.19 9.06 -4.71
N PHE A 64 22.82 10.15 -5.12
CA PHE A 64 24.02 10.15 -5.93
C PHE A 64 25.17 10.81 -5.18
N SER A 65 26.35 10.20 -5.25
CA SER A 65 27.60 10.79 -4.78
C SER A 65 27.99 11.97 -5.67
N VAL A 66 28.67 12.97 -5.11
CA VAL A 66 29.19 14.09 -5.90
C VAL A 66 30.15 13.56 -6.98
N GLY A 67 29.99 14.01 -8.21
CA GLY A 67 30.75 13.51 -9.36
C GLY A 67 30.21 12.21 -9.97
N GLN A 68 29.15 11.61 -9.39
CA GLN A 68 28.55 10.41 -9.96
C GLN A 68 27.84 10.72 -11.27
N GLU A 69 28.12 9.92 -12.29
CA GLU A 69 27.56 10.05 -13.62
C GLU A 69 26.26 9.25 -13.79
N ILE A 70 25.30 9.86 -14.48
CA ILE A 70 23.99 9.30 -14.77
C ILE A 70 23.74 9.44 -16.27
N THR A 71 23.36 8.35 -16.92
CA THR A 71 22.88 8.38 -18.29
C THR A 71 21.36 8.51 -18.28
N ILE A 72 20.87 9.62 -18.82
CA ILE A 72 19.47 9.86 -19.12
C ILE A 72 19.21 9.36 -20.53
N ALA A 73 18.26 8.45 -20.69
CA ALA A 73 17.94 7.87 -21.99
C ALA A 73 16.46 8.00 -22.34
N CYS A 74 16.18 8.30 -23.60
CA CYS A 74 14.87 8.39 -24.19
C CYS A 74 14.78 7.43 -25.38
N PRO A 75 14.68 6.09 -25.17
CA PRO A 75 14.57 5.09 -26.23
C PRO A 75 13.67 5.50 -27.40
N SER A 76 14.22 5.51 -28.62
CA SER A 76 13.54 5.92 -29.86
C SER A 76 12.96 7.36 -29.86
N GLU A 77 13.34 8.18 -28.89
CA GLU A 77 12.90 9.55 -28.66
C GLU A 77 14.14 10.44 -28.39
N ARG A 78 13.95 11.71 -28.05
CA ARG A 78 15.06 12.64 -27.78
C ARG A 78 14.99 13.25 -26.40
N VAL A 79 16.16 13.45 -25.79
CA VAL A 79 16.32 14.09 -24.49
C VAL A 79 16.01 15.57 -24.61
N VAL A 80 15.21 16.08 -23.67
CA VAL A 80 14.87 17.49 -23.52
C VAL A 80 15.40 17.97 -22.17
N VAL A 81 16.15 19.07 -22.16
CA VAL A 81 16.73 19.68 -20.95
C VAL A 81 16.36 21.14 -20.90
N ASP A 82 15.70 21.57 -19.82
CA ASP A 82 15.17 22.94 -19.65
C ASP A 82 14.27 23.36 -20.83
N GLY A 83 13.44 22.42 -21.32
CA GLY A 83 12.54 22.65 -22.45
C GLY A 83 13.23 22.72 -23.82
N THR A 84 14.54 22.51 -23.89
CA THR A 84 15.29 22.48 -25.15
C THR A 84 15.55 21.04 -25.58
N ASP A 85 15.11 20.67 -26.79
CA ASP A 85 15.43 19.38 -27.42
C ASP A 85 16.94 19.31 -27.72
N GLN A 86 17.60 18.27 -27.22
CA GLN A 86 19.05 18.09 -27.35
C GLN A 86 19.45 17.35 -28.63
N GLY A 87 18.49 16.87 -29.43
CA GLY A 87 18.79 16.17 -30.68
C GLY A 87 19.36 14.75 -30.50
N VAL A 88 19.45 14.25 -29.25
CA VAL A 88 20.11 12.98 -28.90
C VAL A 88 19.18 12.07 -28.11
N GLU A 89 19.32 10.76 -28.31
CA GLU A 89 18.58 9.73 -27.56
C GLU A 89 19.04 9.62 -26.10
N THR A 90 20.34 9.86 -25.85
CA THR A 90 20.95 9.75 -24.53
C THR A 90 21.79 10.98 -24.19
N ALA A 91 21.82 11.34 -22.92
CA ALA A 91 22.64 12.40 -22.38
C ALA A 91 23.23 11.98 -21.04
N ASN A 92 24.50 12.30 -20.79
CA ASN A 92 25.10 12.11 -19.47
C ASN A 92 24.98 13.39 -18.64
N ILE A 93 24.63 13.21 -17.37
CA ILE A 93 24.64 14.26 -16.35
C ILE A 93 25.46 13.81 -15.15
N THR A 94 26.05 14.77 -14.43
CA THR A 94 26.88 14.47 -13.26
C THR A 94 26.31 15.13 -12.02
N CYS A 95 26.25 14.41 -10.91
CA CYS A 95 25.80 14.99 -9.65
C CYS A 95 26.75 16.09 -9.15
N VAL A 96 26.22 17.28 -8.85
CA VAL A 96 26.97 18.40 -8.25
C VAL A 96 26.67 18.53 -6.76
N SER A 97 25.42 18.83 -6.41
CA SER A 97 24.93 18.87 -5.02
C SER A 97 23.40 19.02 -4.96
N ALA A 98 22.78 18.45 -3.92
CA ALA A 98 21.34 18.54 -3.65
C ALA A 98 20.45 18.13 -4.85
N LYS A 99 19.89 19.08 -5.60
CA LYS A 99 19.08 18.82 -6.81
C LYS A 99 19.74 19.31 -8.10
N SER A 100 21.00 19.70 -8.03
CA SER A 100 21.77 20.28 -9.12
C SER A 100 22.62 19.22 -9.80
N PHE A 101 22.45 19.08 -11.11
CA PHE A 101 23.19 18.16 -11.97
C PHE A 101 23.91 18.95 -13.06
N GLN A 102 25.14 18.60 -13.35
CA GLN A 102 25.89 19.19 -14.45
C GLN A 102 25.50 18.50 -15.76
N PHE A 103 25.14 19.29 -16.77
CA PHE A 103 24.90 18.87 -18.14
C PHE A 103 25.72 19.77 -19.07
N GLY A 104 26.76 19.21 -19.70
CA GLY A 104 27.77 19.99 -20.41
C GLY A 104 28.45 21.01 -19.49
N ASN A 105 28.38 22.29 -19.86
CA ASN A 105 29.01 23.39 -19.12
C ASN A 105 28.04 24.12 -18.15
N ARG A 106 26.82 23.61 -17.95
CA ARG A 106 25.80 24.25 -17.10
C ARG A 106 25.22 23.30 -16.05
N ASN A 107 24.64 23.88 -15.01
CA ASN A 107 23.89 23.14 -13.99
C ASN A 107 22.40 23.19 -14.29
N VAL A 108 21.75 22.04 -14.19
CA VAL A 108 20.32 21.83 -14.45
C VAL A 108 19.68 21.13 -13.26
N ARG A 109 18.36 21.25 -13.13
CA ARG A 109 17.59 20.47 -12.14
C ARG A 109 17.10 19.18 -12.79
N PHE A 110 16.98 18.11 -12.01
CA PHE A 110 16.51 16.84 -12.58
C PHE A 110 15.08 16.92 -13.13
N ASP A 111 14.21 17.71 -12.49
CA ASP A 111 12.81 17.88 -12.87
C ASP A 111 12.59 18.66 -14.17
N THR A 112 13.64 19.24 -14.76
CA THR A 112 13.61 19.89 -16.07
C THR A 112 14.11 18.99 -17.20
N ILE A 113 14.47 17.74 -16.89
CA ILE A 113 14.91 16.73 -17.85
C ILE A 113 13.72 15.83 -18.21
N THR A 114 13.35 15.81 -19.49
CA THR A 114 12.25 14.98 -20.02
C THR A 114 12.66 14.35 -21.35
N CYS A 115 11.75 13.58 -21.94
CA CYS A 115 11.83 13.12 -23.32
C CYS A 115 10.83 13.87 -24.20
N THR A 116 11.03 13.85 -25.52
CA THR A 116 10.05 14.35 -26.51
C THR A 116 8.72 13.61 -26.46
N ASN A 117 8.76 12.32 -26.11
CA ASN A 117 7.60 11.47 -25.87
C ASN A 117 7.95 10.39 -24.82
N TYR A 118 6.98 9.55 -24.43
CA TYR A 118 7.27 8.43 -23.54
C TYR A 118 8.28 7.48 -24.17
N SER A 119 9.36 7.18 -23.43
CA SER A 119 10.39 6.20 -23.81
C SER A 119 9.77 4.94 -24.41
N TYR A 120 10.17 4.60 -25.64
CA TYR A 120 9.61 3.48 -26.38
C TYR A 120 10.12 2.14 -25.83
N HIS A 121 9.23 1.16 -25.71
CA HIS A 121 9.54 -0.17 -25.23
C HIS A 121 9.15 -1.22 -26.27
N VAL A 122 9.95 -2.25 -26.43
CA VAL A 122 9.81 -3.26 -27.49
C VAL A 122 9.61 -4.64 -26.88
N ALA A 123 8.77 -5.46 -27.51
CA ALA A 123 8.73 -6.90 -27.31
C ALA A 123 9.22 -7.57 -28.60
N GLN A 124 10.24 -8.43 -28.51
CA GLN A 124 10.86 -9.08 -29.66
C GLN A 124 11.31 -10.50 -29.34
N TYR A 125 11.27 -11.40 -30.33
CA TYR A 125 11.89 -12.72 -30.19
C TYR A 125 13.40 -12.55 -30.00
N ASN A 126 13.97 -13.22 -29.01
CA ASN A 126 15.42 -13.17 -28.74
C ASN A 126 16.20 -14.31 -29.44
N GLY A 127 15.51 -15.19 -30.18
CA GLY A 127 16.10 -16.34 -30.88
C GLY A 127 16.08 -17.64 -30.08
N GLU A 128 15.87 -17.57 -28.76
CA GLU A 128 15.91 -18.74 -27.88
C GLU A 128 14.59 -19.52 -27.89
N SER A 129 14.71 -20.83 -27.63
CA SER A 129 13.57 -21.71 -27.38
C SER A 129 13.42 -21.96 -25.89
N CYS A 130 12.19 -22.12 -25.42
CA CYS A 130 11.89 -22.43 -24.03
C CYS A 130 11.11 -23.75 -23.92
N LEU A 131 11.25 -24.41 -22.76
CA LEU A 131 10.59 -25.68 -22.44
C LEU A 131 10.81 -26.77 -23.51
N ASN A 132 12.08 -26.99 -23.90
CA ASN A 132 12.49 -27.98 -24.90
C ASN A 132 11.78 -27.81 -26.25
N GLY A 133 11.67 -26.56 -26.73
CA GLY A 133 11.08 -26.24 -28.03
C GLY A 133 9.55 -26.14 -28.04
N ARG A 134 8.87 -26.25 -26.90
CA ARG A 134 7.41 -26.02 -26.82
C ARG A 134 7.02 -24.56 -27.04
N GLY A 135 7.93 -23.63 -26.74
CA GLY A 135 7.73 -22.21 -26.97
C GLY A 135 9.01 -21.54 -27.43
N ARG A 136 8.89 -20.26 -27.76
CA ARG A 136 10.00 -19.36 -28.08
C ARG A 136 10.02 -18.20 -27.09
N GLU A 137 11.22 -17.72 -26.80
CA GLU A 137 11.38 -16.62 -25.86
C GLU A 137 11.18 -15.26 -26.55
N ILE A 138 10.43 -14.39 -25.87
CA ILE A 138 10.20 -13.00 -26.23
C ILE A 138 10.77 -12.14 -25.11
N SER A 139 11.72 -11.29 -25.45
CA SER A 139 12.27 -10.29 -24.53
C SER A 139 11.48 -9.00 -24.65
N ILE A 140 11.11 -8.42 -23.50
CA ILE A 140 10.40 -7.16 -23.40
C ILE A 140 11.28 -6.18 -22.63
N GLY A 141 11.59 -5.04 -23.23
CA GLY A 141 12.58 -4.13 -22.68
C GLY A 141 12.75 -2.84 -23.46
N PHE A 142 13.89 -2.21 -23.25
CA PHE A 142 14.28 -0.97 -23.90
C PHE A 142 15.53 -1.22 -24.75
N GLU A 143 15.49 -0.75 -25.99
CA GLU A 143 16.68 -0.59 -26.80
C GLU A 143 17.15 0.87 -26.65
N VAL A 144 18.32 1.05 -26.03
CA VAL A 144 18.94 2.36 -25.87
C VAL A 144 20.19 2.36 -26.73
N GLN A 145 20.16 3.07 -27.86
CA GLN A 145 21.20 3.00 -28.89
C GLN A 145 21.43 1.56 -29.38
N SER A 146 22.44 0.87 -28.87
CA SER A 146 22.75 -0.53 -29.19
C SER A 146 22.76 -1.44 -27.96
N ARG A 147 22.31 -0.93 -26.82
CA ARG A 147 22.24 -1.65 -25.55
C ARG A 147 20.81 -2.11 -25.30
N TRP A 148 20.63 -3.43 -25.27
CA TRP A 148 19.36 -4.04 -24.87
C TRP A 148 19.27 -4.14 -23.35
N ILE A 149 18.21 -3.54 -22.78
CA ILE A 149 17.88 -3.60 -21.36
C ILE A 149 16.60 -4.43 -21.21
N ASN A 150 16.76 -5.72 -20.91
CA ASN A 150 15.66 -6.65 -20.75
C ASN A 150 14.95 -6.44 -19.41
N GLN A 151 13.63 -6.51 -19.40
CA GLN A 151 12.80 -6.28 -18.22
C GLN A 151 11.89 -7.48 -17.90
N ILE A 152 11.33 -8.11 -18.94
CA ILE A 152 10.54 -9.34 -18.83
C ILE A 152 10.98 -10.28 -19.96
N THR A 153 11.23 -11.54 -19.64
CA THR A 153 11.31 -12.60 -20.66
C THR A 153 10.04 -13.43 -20.60
N SER A 154 9.39 -13.64 -21.74
CA SER A 154 8.17 -14.45 -21.87
C SER A 154 8.44 -15.68 -22.72
N CYS A 155 7.96 -16.84 -22.28
CA CYS A 155 7.93 -18.06 -23.07
C CYS A 155 6.56 -18.19 -23.75
N PHE A 156 6.54 -18.08 -25.08
CA PHE A 156 5.31 -18.03 -25.87
C PHE A 156 5.20 -19.24 -26.81
N ALA A 157 4.07 -19.94 -26.74
CA ALA A 157 3.73 -21.04 -27.63
C ALA A 157 2.88 -20.53 -28.80
N SER A 158 3.49 -20.29 -29.95
CA SER A 158 2.79 -19.74 -31.11
C SER A 158 1.70 -20.66 -31.68
N SER A 159 1.83 -21.98 -31.51
CA SER A 159 0.84 -22.96 -31.99
C SER A 159 -0.51 -22.84 -31.26
N THR A 160 -0.49 -22.58 -29.96
CA THR A 160 -1.71 -22.40 -29.14
C THR A 160 -1.97 -20.93 -28.78
N GLN A 161 -1.06 -20.04 -29.14
CA GLN A 161 -1.04 -18.62 -28.78
C GLN A 161 -1.09 -18.39 -27.26
N ASP A 162 -0.51 -19.32 -26.49
CA ASP A 162 -0.45 -19.24 -25.03
C ASP A 162 0.89 -18.67 -24.57
N VAL A 163 0.83 -17.86 -23.51
CA VAL A 163 2.00 -17.49 -22.73
C VAL A 163 2.19 -18.56 -21.65
N LEU A 164 3.28 -19.32 -21.75
CA LEU A 164 3.54 -20.45 -20.86
C LEU A 164 4.07 -20.00 -19.49
N TYR A 165 4.97 -19.01 -19.48
CA TYR A 165 5.40 -18.30 -18.28
C TYR A 165 6.10 -16.99 -18.66
N THR A 166 6.26 -16.09 -17.69
CA THR A 166 7.23 -14.99 -17.76
C THR A 166 8.20 -15.04 -16.60
N VAL A 167 9.37 -14.42 -16.80
CA VAL A 167 10.38 -14.18 -15.77
C VAL A 167 10.75 -12.71 -15.73
N PHE A 168 10.97 -12.19 -14.52
CA PHE A 168 11.51 -10.86 -14.31
C PHE A 168 12.27 -10.76 -12.98
N ASN A 169 13.09 -9.72 -12.83
CA ASN A 169 13.80 -9.44 -11.59
C ASN A 169 13.02 -8.42 -10.75
N MET A 170 12.71 -8.78 -9.51
CA MET A 170 12.15 -7.88 -8.51
C MET A 170 13.26 -7.45 -7.55
N THR A 171 13.41 -6.15 -7.36
CA THR A 171 14.43 -5.63 -6.45
C THR A 171 13.94 -5.53 -5.02
N LYS A 172 14.85 -5.67 -4.06
CA LYS A 172 14.59 -5.39 -2.63
C LYS A 172 14.09 -3.98 -2.33
N THR A 173 14.26 -3.03 -3.25
CA THR A 173 13.81 -1.64 -3.07
C THR A 173 12.41 -1.41 -3.64
N ILE A 174 11.68 -2.48 -4.00
CA ILE A 174 10.41 -2.44 -4.72
C ILE A 174 9.32 -1.57 -4.07
N LEU A 175 9.33 -1.37 -2.75
CA LEU A 175 8.37 -0.48 -2.09
C LEU A 175 8.56 1.01 -2.43
N GLY A 176 9.70 1.41 -2.99
CA GLY A 176 9.95 2.76 -3.49
C GLY A 176 9.41 3.02 -4.90
N TYR A 177 8.70 2.08 -5.53
CA TYR A 177 8.17 2.22 -6.88
C TYR A 177 7.26 3.44 -7.10
N GLN A 178 7.16 3.91 -8.35
CA GLN A 178 6.29 5.02 -8.73
C GLN A 178 4.81 4.63 -8.61
N THR A 179 3.99 5.53 -8.07
CA THR A 179 2.54 5.32 -8.00
C THR A 179 1.81 6.24 -8.97
N GLY A 180 0.65 5.79 -9.47
CA GLY A 180 -0.21 6.63 -10.31
C GLY A 180 0.29 6.91 -11.74
N PHE A 181 1.35 6.24 -12.22
CA PHE A 181 1.85 6.47 -13.57
C PHE A 181 0.85 6.04 -14.67
N PRO A 182 0.72 6.81 -15.79
CA PRO A 182 -0.23 6.52 -16.85
C PRO A 182 -0.02 5.16 -17.52
N ARG A 183 -1.11 4.40 -17.65
CA ARG A 183 -1.13 3.09 -18.33
C ARG A 183 -1.24 3.29 -19.84
N PRO A 184 -0.47 2.56 -20.67
CA PRO A 184 -0.69 2.55 -22.11
C PRO A 184 -1.89 1.66 -22.47
N PHE A 185 -2.27 1.68 -23.74
CA PHE A 185 -3.12 0.62 -24.30
C PHE A 185 -2.34 -0.70 -24.35
N TRP A 186 -3.07 -1.82 -24.39
CA TRP A 186 -2.44 -3.12 -24.56
C TRP A 186 -1.95 -3.30 -25.99
N SER A 187 -0.80 -3.95 -26.14
CA SER A 187 -0.19 -4.24 -27.44
C SER A 187 -0.05 -5.75 -27.63
N ASP A 188 -0.40 -6.25 -28.81
CA ASP A 188 -0.17 -7.64 -29.19
C ASP A 188 1.27 -7.90 -29.63
N GLY A 189 2.06 -6.85 -29.87
CA GLY A 189 3.43 -6.93 -30.38
C GLY A 189 3.57 -7.64 -31.72
N GLY A 190 2.47 -7.89 -32.44
CA GLY A 190 2.46 -8.72 -33.65
C GLY A 190 2.63 -10.23 -33.41
N PHE A 191 2.49 -10.71 -32.17
CA PHE A 191 2.70 -12.13 -31.84
C PHE A 191 1.45 -12.99 -31.98
N TYR A 192 0.27 -12.38 -32.04
CA TYR A 192 -1.02 -13.07 -32.07
C TYR A 192 -1.60 -13.09 -33.49
N ASN A 193 -2.09 -14.25 -33.89
CA ASN A 193 -2.82 -14.45 -35.14
C ASN A 193 -4.28 -14.75 -34.82
N THR A 194 -5.05 -13.70 -34.50
CA THR A 194 -6.47 -13.80 -34.20
C THR A 194 -7.28 -12.77 -34.99
N ASN A 195 -8.49 -13.16 -35.38
CA ASN A 195 -9.50 -12.24 -35.91
C ASN A 195 -10.84 -12.48 -35.18
N PRO A 196 -11.34 -11.52 -34.38
CA PRO A 196 -10.82 -10.16 -34.15
C PRO A 196 -9.51 -10.13 -33.36
N SER A 197 -8.92 -8.92 -33.22
CA SER A 197 -7.68 -8.71 -32.46
C SER A 197 -7.75 -9.30 -31.04
N VAL A 198 -6.60 -9.72 -30.50
CA VAL A 198 -6.52 -10.32 -29.16
C VAL A 198 -7.13 -9.43 -28.07
N ASP A 199 -7.00 -8.10 -28.16
CA ASP A 199 -7.62 -7.17 -27.22
C ASP A 199 -9.15 -7.28 -27.22
N SER A 200 -9.74 -7.42 -28.40
CA SER A 200 -11.19 -7.56 -28.60
C SER A 200 -11.75 -8.87 -28.05
N LEU A 201 -10.93 -9.93 -27.97
CA LEU A 201 -11.32 -11.22 -27.38
C LEU A 201 -11.63 -11.10 -25.88
N TYR A 202 -10.97 -10.17 -25.20
CA TYR A 202 -11.25 -9.85 -23.80
C TYR A 202 -12.50 -8.98 -23.60
N GLY A 203 -13.19 -8.55 -24.66
CA GLY A 203 -14.50 -7.94 -24.53
C GLY A 203 -15.51 -8.94 -23.97
N ARG A 204 -16.28 -8.59 -22.93
CA ARG A 204 -17.23 -9.51 -22.27
C ARG A 204 -18.24 -10.15 -23.23
N ALA A 205 -18.68 -9.40 -24.24
CA ALA A 205 -19.58 -9.91 -25.27
C ALA A 205 -18.90 -10.97 -26.14
N THR A 206 -17.67 -10.71 -26.58
CA THR A 206 -16.84 -11.67 -27.32
C THR A 206 -16.57 -12.91 -26.50
N GLN A 207 -16.09 -12.75 -25.25
CA GLN A 207 -15.88 -13.86 -24.31
C GLN A 207 -17.13 -14.73 -24.17
N ARG A 208 -18.30 -14.10 -23.95
CA ARG A 208 -19.56 -14.80 -23.79
C ARG A 208 -19.92 -15.57 -25.05
N SER A 209 -19.84 -14.94 -26.22
CA SER A 209 -20.12 -15.59 -27.50
C SER A 209 -19.23 -16.81 -27.70
N THR A 210 -17.91 -16.66 -27.51
CA THR A 210 -16.94 -17.74 -27.68
C THR A 210 -17.15 -18.87 -26.67
N ILE A 211 -17.22 -18.56 -25.37
CA ILE A 211 -17.36 -19.55 -24.30
C ILE A 211 -18.71 -20.26 -24.37
N ASN A 212 -19.80 -19.55 -24.66
CA ASN A 212 -21.10 -20.19 -24.80
C ASN A 212 -21.15 -21.10 -26.04
N SER A 213 -20.49 -20.72 -27.13
CA SER A 213 -20.33 -21.60 -28.29
C SER A 213 -19.60 -22.90 -27.95
N ILE A 214 -18.56 -22.83 -27.10
CA ILE A 214 -17.86 -24.02 -26.60
C ILE A 214 -18.79 -24.89 -25.76
N LEU A 215 -19.59 -24.28 -24.89
CA LEU A 215 -20.46 -24.96 -23.93
C LEU A 215 -21.83 -25.38 -24.51
N GLY A 216 -22.08 -25.14 -25.80
CA GLY A 216 -23.39 -25.37 -26.43
C GLY A 216 -24.52 -24.50 -25.87
N LEU A 217 -24.19 -23.43 -25.13
CA LEU A 217 -25.16 -22.52 -24.52
C LEU A 217 -25.65 -21.48 -25.52
N ASN A 218 -26.78 -20.84 -25.22
CA ASN A 218 -27.22 -19.67 -25.97
C ASN A 218 -26.13 -18.58 -25.95
N SER A 219 -25.86 -17.93 -27.09
CA SER A 219 -24.78 -16.93 -27.22
C SER A 219 -24.89 -15.74 -26.24
N ASN A 220 -26.09 -15.48 -25.70
CA ASN A 220 -26.35 -14.45 -24.71
C ASN A 220 -26.46 -14.96 -23.26
N ASP A 221 -26.28 -16.26 -22.99
CA ASP A 221 -26.32 -16.81 -21.62
C ASP A 221 -25.22 -16.17 -20.75
N THR A 222 -25.61 -15.66 -19.58
CA THR A 222 -24.72 -14.88 -18.69
C THR A 222 -24.20 -15.67 -17.51
N ARG A 223 -24.51 -16.98 -17.38
CA ARG A 223 -24.19 -17.76 -16.17
C ARG A 223 -22.70 -17.75 -15.80
N TYR A 224 -21.83 -17.81 -16.81
CA TYR A 224 -20.37 -17.90 -16.63
C TYR A 224 -19.62 -16.62 -16.97
N ILE A 225 -20.08 -15.87 -17.97
CA ILE A 225 -19.51 -14.58 -18.36
C ILE A 225 -20.58 -13.50 -18.24
N GLN A 226 -20.54 -12.82 -17.10
CA GLN A 226 -21.54 -11.85 -16.69
C GLN A 226 -21.27 -10.47 -17.31
N PRO A 227 -22.31 -9.71 -17.66
CA PRO A 227 -22.16 -8.42 -18.32
C PRO A 227 -21.57 -7.32 -17.42
N THR A 228 -21.79 -7.39 -16.09
CA THR A 228 -21.55 -6.23 -15.20
C THR A 228 -20.80 -6.53 -13.89
N ASN A 229 -20.64 -7.79 -13.48
CA ASN A 229 -19.95 -8.14 -12.22
C ASN A 229 -18.49 -8.62 -12.47
N ASN A 230 -17.85 -9.24 -11.48
CA ASN A 230 -16.46 -9.71 -11.58
C ASN A 230 -16.30 -11.13 -12.16
N PHE A 231 -17.37 -11.76 -12.63
CA PHE A 231 -17.33 -13.07 -13.26
C PHE A 231 -17.16 -12.92 -14.78
N PHE A 232 -15.95 -12.55 -15.16
CA PHE A 232 -15.48 -12.43 -16.54
C PHE A 232 -13.95 -12.56 -16.53
N LEU A 233 -13.35 -12.84 -17.68
CA LEU A 233 -11.90 -12.95 -17.81
C LEU A 233 -11.30 -11.57 -18.06
N THR A 234 -10.27 -11.23 -17.32
CA THR A 234 -9.39 -10.08 -17.55
C THR A 234 -8.04 -10.54 -18.02
N ARG A 235 -7.25 -9.57 -18.50
CA ARG A 235 -5.85 -9.73 -18.89
C ARG A 235 -5.02 -9.83 -17.60
N GLY A 236 -4.93 -11.03 -17.06
CA GLY A 236 -4.17 -11.32 -15.84
C GLY A 236 -2.69 -11.22 -16.16
N HIS A 237 -2.01 -10.19 -15.63
CA HIS A 237 -0.57 -10.03 -15.83
C HIS A 237 0.19 -11.18 -15.16
N PHE A 238 1.26 -11.63 -15.82
CA PHE A 238 2.25 -12.50 -15.17
C PHE A 238 3.27 -11.69 -14.37
N ALA A 239 3.84 -10.65 -14.99
CA ALA A 239 4.60 -9.60 -14.31
C ALA A 239 3.73 -8.35 -14.18
N ALA A 240 3.29 -8.01 -12.97
CA ALA A 240 2.37 -6.90 -12.76
C ALA A 240 3.11 -5.55 -12.86
N LYS A 241 2.41 -4.50 -13.30
CA LYS A 241 3.02 -3.16 -13.40
C LYS A 241 3.70 -2.69 -12.11
N ALA A 242 3.10 -3.02 -10.95
CA ALA A 242 3.60 -2.59 -9.65
C ALA A 242 4.82 -3.39 -9.17
N ASP A 243 5.22 -4.43 -9.92
CA ASP A 243 6.44 -5.21 -9.66
C ASP A 243 7.70 -4.52 -10.23
N PHE A 244 7.55 -3.34 -10.83
CA PHE A 244 8.64 -2.53 -11.36
C PHE A 244 8.68 -1.13 -10.71
N ILE A 245 9.87 -0.54 -10.65
CA ILE A 245 10.11 0.72 -9.95
C ILE A 245 9.60 1.92 -10.75
N PHE A 246 9.98 2.00 -12.03
CA PHE A 246 9.81 3.20 -12.85
C PHE A 246 8.53 3.16 -13.69
N GLY A 247 7.94 4.33 -13.94
CA GLY A 247 6.78 4.51 -14.78
C GLY A 247 7.00 4.00 -16.20
N ALA A 248 8.19 4.22 -16.78
CA ALA A 248 8.56 3.64 -18.05
C ALA A 248 8.49 2.10 -18.04
N GLN A 249 8.95 1.46 -16.96
CA GLN A 249 8.84 0.00 -16.78
C GLN A 249 7.39 -0.44 -16.53
N HIS A 250 6.51 0.41 -15.98
CA HIS A 250 5.10 0.06 -15.85
C HIS A 250 4.42 -0.07 -17.21
N ARG A 251 4.84 0.73 -18.20
CA ARG A 251 4.21 0.74 -19.53
C ARG A 251 4.50 -0.55 -20.31
N LEU A 252 5.73 -1.08 -20.21
CA LEU A 252 6.09 -2.31 -20.92
C LEU A 252 5.39 -3.57 -20.41
N THR A 253 4.70 -3.53 -19.26
CA THR A 253 3.99 -4.73 -18.77
C THR A 253 2.70 -5.03 -19.56
N PHE A 254 2.26 -4.10 -20.41
CA PHE A 254 0.98 -4.14 -21.14
C PHE A 254 1.06 -4.84 -22.51
N TYR A 255 2.05 -5.70 -22.72
CA TYR A 255 2.06 -6.63 -23.85
C TYR A 255 1.22 -7.87 -23.53
N PHE A 256 0.41 -8.35 -24.48
CA PHE A 256 -0.38 -9.57 -24.31
C PHE A 256 0.48 -10.80 -24.03
N VAL A 257 1.70 -10.83 -24.55
CA VAL A 257 2.70 -11.86 -24.24
C VAL A 257 3.18 -11.84 -22.78
N ASN A 258 2.71 -10.92 -21.94
CA ASN A 258 2.88 -10.90 -20.48
C ASN A 258 1.55 -11.13 -19.72
N ALA A 259 0.53 -11.68 -20.38
CA ALA A 259 -0.76 -11.92 -19.76
C ALA A 259 -1.42 -13.21 -20.24
N ALA A 260 -2.36 -13.71 -19.44
CA ALA A 260 -3.27 -14.78 -19.81
C ALA A 260 -4.69 -14.51 -19.29
N PRO A 261 -5.71 -15.22 -19.79
CA PRO A 261 -7.09 -15.06 -19.33
C PRO A 261 -7.28 -15.45 -17.86
N GLN A 262 -7.61 -14.48 -17.02
CA GLN A 262 -7.78 -14.69 -15.57
C GLN A 262 -9.15 -14.20 -15.12
N PHE A 263 -9.90 -14.98 -14.35
CA PHE A 263 -11.17 -14.51 -13.81
C PHE A 263 -10.93 -13.29 -12.91
N GLN A 264 -11.73 -12.23 -13.10
CA GLN A 264 -11.53 -10.98 -12.37
C GLN A 264 -11.70 -11.13 -10.85
N THR A 265 -12.52 -12.09 -10.39
CA THR A 265 -12.63 -12.42 -8.97
C THR A 265 -11.32 -12.97 -8.38
N PHE A 266 -10.54 -13.73 -9.16
CA PHE A 266 -9.23 -14.24 -8.77
C PHE A 266 -8.13 -13.18 -8.96
N ASN A 267 -8.07 -12.54 -10.13
CA ASN A 267 -7.11 -11.48 -10.46
C ASN A 267 -7.16 -10.35 -9.41
N GLY A 268 -8.34 -9.79 -9.17
CA GLY A 268 -8.57 -8.75 -8.15
C GLY A 268 -8.67 -9.28 -6.71
N GLY A 269 -8.65 -10.59 -6.53
CA GLY A 269 -8.78 -11.29 -5.25
C GLY A 269 -7.44 -11.77 -4.72
N ASN A 270 -7.30 -13.08 -4.50
CA ASN A 270 -6.12 -13.66 -3.88
C ASN A 270 -4.84 -13.44 -4.70
N TRP A 271 -4.93 -13.32 -6.03
CA TRP A 271 -3.76 -13.07 -6.87
C TRP A 271 -3.16 -11.67 -6.62
N ASN A 272 -3.98 -10.62 -6.65
CA ASN A 272 -3.55 -9.28 -6.29
C ASN A 272 -3.05 -9.20 -4.84
N THR A 273 -3.67 -9.93 -3.89
CA THR A 273 -3.14 -9.99 -2.52
C THR A 273 -1.75 -10.63 -2.46
N LEU A 274 -1.54 -11.76 -3.17
CA LEU A 274 -0.23 -12.40 -3.29
C LEU A 274 0.80 -11.43 -3.84
N GLU A 275 0.53 -10.77 -4.97
CA GLU A 275 1.47 -9.83 -5.59
C GLU A 275 1.87 -8.69 -4.63
N ASN A 276 0.90 -8.15 -3.86
CA ASN A 276 1.20 -7.16 -2.82
C ASN A 276 2.09 -7.73 -1.71
N ASN A 277 1.77 -8.94 -1.22
CA ASN A 277 2.54 -9.59 -0.17
C ASN A 277 3.97 -9.92 -0.62
N VAL A 278 4.17 -10.33 -1.88
CA VAL A 278 5.48 -10.63 -2.47
C VAL A 278 6.37 -9.38 -2.51
N ARG A 279 5.82 -8.23 -2.92
CA ARG A 279 6.57 -6.95 -2.90
C ARG A 279 6.99 -6.57 -1.49
N SER A 280 6.08 -6.66 -0.51
CA SER A 280 6.40 -6.43 0.89
C SER A 280 7.43 -7.42 1.43
N PHE A 281 7.33 -8.70 1.05
CA PHE A 281 8.28 -9.74 1.47
C PHE A 281 9.69 -9.46 0.95
N SER A 282 9.84 -9.20 -0.34
CA SER A 282 11.13 -8.86 -0.96
C SER A 282 11.77 -7.65 -0.26
N ALA A 283 11.02 -6.58 -0.05
CA ALA A 283 11.54 -5.38 0.60
C ALA A 283 11.84 -5.56 2.09
N ASN A 284 10.94 -6.17 2.85
CA ASN A 284 11.15 -6.37 4.29
C ASN A 284 12.35 -7.28 4.57
N ARG A 285 12.64 -8.20 3.66
CA ARG A 285 13.73 -9.18 3.78
C ARG A 285 15.00 -8.73 3.08
N GLN A 286 14.96 -7.58 2.41
CA GLN A 286 16.07 -7.03 1.65
C GLN A 286 16.58 -8.00 0.57
N LEU A 287 15.66 -8.70 -0.10
CA LEU A 287 15.97 -9.74 -1.09
C LEU A 287 15.72 -9.24 -2.51
N ASP A 288 16.74 -9.35 -3.36
CA ASP A 288 16.59 -9.29 -4.81
C ASP A 288 16.13 -10.68 -5.29
N LEU A 289 14.98 -10.75 -5.97
CA LEU A 289 14.32 -12.00 -6.34
C LEU A 289 14.19 -12.12 -7.87
N VAL A 290 14.27 -13.35 -8.36
CA VAL A 290 13.82 -13.70 -9.71
C VAL A 290 12.42 -14.31 -9.59
N ILE A 291 11.45 -13.69 -10.26
CA ILE A 291 10.05 -14.08 -10.18
C ILE A 291 9.67 -14.80 -11.46
N TYR A 292 9.24 -16.05 -11.34
CA TYR A 292 8.64 -16.82 -12.44
C TYR A 292 7.13 -16.86 -12.26
N THR A 293 6.35 -16.61 -13.29
CA THR A 293 4.89 -16.69 -13.20
C THR A 293 4.32 -17.33 -14.46
N GLY A 294 3.44 -18.30 -14.33
CA GLY A 294 2.86 -18.99 -15.49
C GLY A 294 1.48 -19.57 -15.23
N GLY A 295 0.85 -20.05 -16.31
CA GLY A 295 -0.44 -20.76 -16.28
C GLY A 295 -0.24 -22.26 -16.45
N HIS A 296 -1.12 -23.10 -15.90
CA HIS A 296 -1.04 -24.55 -16.06
C HIS A 296 -2.41 -25.20 -16.26
N GLY A 297 -2.51 -26.07 -17.27
CA GLY A 297 -3.74 -26.73 -17.70
C GLY A 297 -4.78 -25.75 -18.23
N VAL A 298 -5.91 -26.27 -18.71
CA VAL A 298 -7.04 -25.47 -19.18
C VAL A 298 -8.20 -25.60 -18.20
N THR A 299 -8.81 -24.48 -17.83
CA THR A 299 -9.98 -24.48 -16.94
C THR A 299 -11.20 -24.96 -17.72
N SER A 300 -12.14 -25.59 -17.02
CA SER A 300 -13.34 -26.14 -17.65
C SER A 300 -14.63 -25.67 -16.96
N LEU A 301 -15.72 -25.66 -17.72
CA LEU A 301 -17.08 -25.42 -17.22
C LEU A 301 -18.04 -26.46 -17.82
N PRO A 302 -19.15 -26.78 -17.14
CA PRO A 302 -20.11 -27.73 -17.68
C PRO A 302 -20.87 -27.13 -18.86
N ASP A 303 -20.99 -27.91 -19.94
CA ASP A 303 -21.83 -27.63 -21.09
C ASP A 303 -23.32 -27.78 -20.78
N VAL A 304 -24.18 -27.58 -21.79
CA VAL A 304 -25.64 -27.76 -21.68
C VAL A 304 -26.08 -29.13 -21.17
N ASN A 305 -25.26 -30.16 -21.36
CA ASN A 305 -25.52 -31.54 -20.92
C ASN A 305 -24.84 -31.87 -19.58
N GLY A 306 -24.09 -30.91 -18.99
CA GLY A 306 -23.36 -31.08 -17.74
C GLY A 306 -21.94 -31.63 -17.88
N ASN A 307 -21.45 -31.88 -19.11
CA ASN A 307 -20.08 -32.38 -19.33
C ASN A 307 -19.08 -31.24 -19.28
N GLN A 308 -17.90 -31.46 -18.67
CA GLN A 308 -16.88 -30.42 -18.58
C GLN A 308 -16.23 -30.17 -19.96
N GLN A 309 -16.18 -28.91 -20.38
CA GLN A 309 -15.50 -28.46 -21.59
C GLN A 309 -14.43 -27.43 -21.24
N ASP A 310 -13.28 -27.53 -21.89
CA ASP A 310 -12.15 -26.62 -21.73
C ASP A 310 -12.44 -25.26 -22.35
N LEU A 311 -12.00 -24.19 -21.68
CA LEU A 311 -12.27 -22.82 -22.10
C LEU A 311 -11.10 -22.19 -22.86
N TYR A 312 -11.45 -21.48 -23.93
CA TYR A 312 -10.53 -20.74 -24.79
C TYR A 312 -11.13 -19.36 -25.10
N LEU A 313 -10.29 -18.34 -25.24
CA LEU A 313 -10.74 -17.00 -25.69
C LEU A 313 -10.87 -16.88 -27.20
N TYR A 314 -10.21 -17.77 -27.96
CA TYR A 314 -10.24 -17.76 -29.40
C TYR A 314 -10.69 -19.10 -29.98
N LYS A 315 -11.52 -19.01 -31.01
CA LYS A 315 -11.97 -20.12 -31.85
C LYS A 315 -12.03 -19.64 -33.29
N ASP A 316 -11.35 -20.32 -34.21
CA ASP A 316 -11.41 -19.99 -35.64
C ASP A 316 -12.60 -20.68 -36.35
N SER A 317 -12.77 -20.41 -37.65
CA SER A 317 -13.84 -21.00 -38.47
C SER A 317 -13.75 -22.52 -38.64
N ASN A 318 -12.57 -23.10 -38.41
CA ASN A 318 -12.32 -24.53 -38.54
C ASN A 318 -12.46 -25.27 -37.19
N ASN A 319 -12.93 -24.58 -36.14
CA ASN A 319 -12.99 -25.06 -34.76
C ASN A 319 -11.61 -25.34 -34.14
N ASN A 320 -10.55 -24.68 -34.61
CA ASN A 320 -9.29 -24.66 -33.88
C ASN A 320 -9.39 -23.65 -32.74
N TYR A 321 -8.86 -24.02 -31.58
CA TYR A 321 -8.88 -23.20 -30.38
C TYR A 321 -7.50 -22.62 -30.08
N ALA A 322 -7.46 -21.39 -29.59
CA ALA A 322 -6.24 -20.74 -29.13
C ALA A 322 -6.51 -19.84 -27.92
N ILE A 323 -5.44 -19.45 -27.22
CA ILE A 323 -5.50 -18.63 -26.00
C ILE A 323 -6.36 -19.34 -24.95
N SER A 324 -5.80 -20.41 -24.43
CA SER A 324 -6.40 -21.20 -23.34
C SER A 324 -6.61 -20.33 -22.11
N VAL A 325 -7.69 -20.62 -21.36
CA VAL A 325 -7.91 -20.03 -20.04
C VAL A 325 -7.22 -20.93 -19.02
N PRO A 326 -6.10 -20.52 -18.38
CA PRO A 326 -5.35 -21.43 -17.51
C PRO A 326 -6.22 -21.94 -16.37
N ARG A 327 -6.12 -23.22 -16.04
CA ARG A 327 -6.80 -23.79 -14.85
C ARG A 327 -6.18 -23.26 -13.57
N LEU A 328 -4.86 -23.24 -13.54
CA LEU A 328 -4.06 -22.78 -12.41
C LEU A 328 -3.15 -21.64 -12.87
N TYR A 329 -2.95 -20.67 -11.99
CA TYR A 329 -1.82 -19.76 -12.07
C TYR A 329 -0.81 -20.18 -11.01
N TRP A 330 0.47 -20.12 -11.34
CA TRP A 330 1.54 -20.35 -10.40
C TRP A 330 2.55 -19.21 -10.42
N LYS A 331 3.15 -18.92 -9.26
CA LYS A 331 4.20 -17.90 -9.10
C LYS A 331 5.31 -18.46 -8.22
N VAL A 332 6.54 -18.41 -8.69
CA VAL A 332 7.73 -18.83 -7.95
C VAL A 332 8.56 -17.60 -7.59
N LEU A 333 8.90 -17.48 -6.31
CA LEU A 333 9.89 -16.54 -5.81
C LEU A 333 11.20 -17.32 -5.68
N TYR A 334 12.21 -16.94 -6.46
CA TYR A 334 13.55 -17.53 -6.40
C TYR A 334 14.55 -16.50 -5.89
N GLU A 335 15.27 -16.85 -4.84
CA GLU A 335 16.36 -16.06 -4.27
C GLU A 335 17.69 -16.67 -4.78
N PRO A 336 18.43 -15.95 -5.65
CA PRO A 336 19.52 -16.54 -6.42
C PRO A 336 20.81 -16.77 -5.61
N GLU A 337 21.06 -16.05 -4.52
CA GLU A 337 22.30 -16.18 -3.74
C GLU A 337 22.34 -17.51 -3.00
N ASN A 338 21.27 -17.88 -2.27
CA ASN A 338 21.18 -19.16 -1.57
C ASN A 338 20.48 -20.25 -2.39
N LYS A 339 20.01 -19.90 -3.59
CA LYS A 339 19.22 -20.78 -4.47
C LYS A 339 18.00 -21.34 -3.76
N THR A 340 17.33 -20.52 -2.96
CA THR A 340 16.10 -20.92 -2.26
C THR A 340 14.87 -20.47 -3.02
N ALA A 341 13.79 -21.23 -2.93
CA ALA A 341 12.58 -20.91 -3.70
C ALA A 341 11.29 -21.30 -2.98
N ILE A 342 10.21 -20.59 -3.26
CA ILE A 342 8.86 -20.98 -2.85
C ILE A 342 7.87 -20.73 -3.99
N ALA A 343 6.91 -21.64 -4.16
CA ALA A 343 5.86 -21.50 -5.16
C ALA A 343 4.50 -21.24 -4.51
N PHE A 344 3.68 -20.48 -5.21
CA PHE A 344 2.28 -20.21 -4.90
C PHE A 344 1.44 -20.64 -6.08
N VAL A 345 0.30 -21.27 -5.81
CA VAL A 345 -0.64 -21.72 -6.83
C VAL A 345 -2.02 -21.19 -6.50
N GLY A 346 -2.73 -20.69 -7.51
CA GLY A 346 -4.10 -20.22 -7.40
C GLY A 346 -4.99 -20.83 -8.48
N VAL A 347 -6.20 -21.24 -8.10
CA VAL A 347 -7.20 -21.83 -8.99
C VAL A 347 -7.97 -20.72 -9.71
N ASN A 348 -7.88 -20.70 -11.04
CA ASN A 348 -8.51 -19.70 -11.89
C ASN A 348 -9.89 -20.15 -12.37
N ASN A 349 -10.77 -20.44 -11.42
CA ASN A 349 -12.16 -20.78 -11.70
C ASN A 349 -13.05 -20.51 -10.48
N PRO A 350 -13.86 -19.43 -10.48
CA PRO A 350 -14.70 -19.11 -9.33
C PRO A 350 -15.94 -20.02 -9.21
N TYR A 351 -16.20 -20.88 -10.20
CA TYR A 351 -17.31 -21.83 -10.21
C TYR A 351 -16.91 -23.23 -9.75
N GLN A 352 -15.61 -23.48 -9.66
CA GLN A 352 -15.10 -24.80 -9.37
C GLN A 352 -15.18 -25.13 -7.88
N LEU A 353 -15.69 -26.33 -7.58
CA LEU A 353 -15.49 -26.96 -6.29
C LEU A 353 -14.09 -27.55 -6.26
N ILE A 354 -13.29 -27.14 -5.28
CA ILE A 354 -11.90 -27.59 -5.13
C ILE A 354 -11.90 -29.08 -4.75
N ARG A 355 -11.11 -29.85 -5.49
CA ARG A 355 -10.91 -31.29 -5.26
C ARG A 355 -9.42 -31.56 -5.06
N GLU A 356 -9.11 -32.77 -4.60
CA GLU A 356 -7.72 -33.20 -4.39
C GLU A 356 -6.84 -33.03 -5.64
N LYS A 357 -7.39 -33.28 -6.84
CA LYS A 357 -6.70 -33.09 -8.13
C LYS A 357 -6.29 -31.63 -8.43
N ASP A 358 -6.84 -30.66 -7.71
CA ASP A 358 -6.51 -29.24 -7.86
C ASP A 358 -5.33 -28.82 -6.97
N ILE A 359 -4.89 -29.72 -6.10
CA ILE A 359 -3.78 -29.53 -5.17
C ILE A 359 -2.58 -30.33 -5.71
N LEU A 360 -1.69 -29.64 -6.42
CA LEU A 360 -0.56 -30.25 -7.13
C LEU A 360 0.70 -30.46 -6.27
N CYS A 361 0.63 -30.23 -4.97
CA CYS A 361 1.75 -30.34 -4.05
C CYS A 361 1.23 -30.41 -2.61
N THR A 362 2.11 -30.77 -1.68
CA THR A 362 1.85 -30.62 -0.26
C THR A 362 1.71 -29.12 0.08
N ASN A 363 0.55 -28.73 0.63
CA ASN A 363 0.31 -27.33 0.99
C ASN A 363 1.14 -26.91 2.21
N ILE A 364 2.16 -26.09 1.97
CA ILE A 364 3.08 -25.58 3.01
C ILE A 364 2.75 -24.16 3.48
N CYS A 365 1.57 -23.61 3.18
CA CYS A 365 1.25 -22.22 3.53
C CYS A 365 1.28 -21.93 5.04
N SER A 366 1.10 -22.94 5.89
CA SER A 366 1.25 -22.78 7.35
C SER A 366 2.67 -22.32 7.75
N GLN A 367 3.66 -22.52 6.88
CA GLN A 367 5.05 -22.10 7.09
C GLN A 367 5.31 -20.67 6.56
N VAL A 368 4.32 -20.04 5.92
CA VAL A 368 4.43 -18.73 5.26
C VAL A 368 3.59 -17.69 6.03
N ASN A 369 4.20 -17.08 7.04
CA ASN A 369 3.51 -16.18 7.99
C ASN A 369 3.26 -14.76 7.48
N TRP A 370 3.76 -14.39 6.30
CA TRP A 370 3.64 -13.05 5.73
C TRP A 370 2.51 -12.91 4.70
N LEU A 371 1.81 -14.01 4.38
CA LEU A 371 0.67 -13.99 3.46
C LEU A 371 -0.62 -13.56 4.17
N THR A 372 -1.41 -12.72 3.50
CA THR A 372 -2.69 -12.19 4.03
C THR A 372 -3.90 -12.53 3.15
N TRP A 373 -3.71 -13.37 2.13
CA TRP A 373 -4.77 -13.84 1.25
C TRP A 373 -5.80 -14.72 1.95
N LYS A 374 -6.99 -14.85 1.35
CA LYS A 374 -8.03 -15.76 1.83
C LYS A 374 -7.92 -17.08 1.09
N ALA A 375 -6.88 -17.85 1.40
CA ALA A 375 -6.49 -19.08 0.70
C ALA A 375 -7.65 -20.04 0.38
N ASN A 376 -8.62 -20.18 1.29
CA ASN A 376 -9.75 -21.11 1.15
C ASN A 376 -10.99 -20.50 0.46
N ASP A 377 -10.93 -19.26 -0.02
CA ASP A 377 -12.05 -18.61 -0.72
C ASP A 377 -11.99 -18.93 -2.22
N ASN A 378 -12.81 -19.88 -2.66
CA ASN A 378 -12.87 -20.32 -4.05
C ASN A 378 -13.26 -19.18 -5.01
N THR A 379 -14.11 -18.25 -4.56
CA THR A 379 -14.55 -17.14 -5.43
C THR A 379 -13.38 -16.22 -5.71
N LEU A 380 -12.54 -15.96 -4.70
CA LEU A 380 -11.31 -15.16 -4.84
C LEU A 380 -10.12 -15.94 -5.42
N GLY A 381 -10.35 -17.19 -5.83
CA GLY A 381 -9.35 -18.14 -6.32
C GLY A 381 -8.69 -18.88 -5.16
N TYR A 382 -9.11 -20.13 -4.93
CA TYR A 382 -8.48 -21.01 -3.94
C TYR A 382 -6.98 -21.05 -4.17
N SER A 383 -6.18 -20.86 -3.13
CA SER A 383 -4.74 -20.69 -3.27
C SER A 383 -3.95 -21.45 -2.20
N TYR A 384 -2.77 -21.93 -2.57
CA TYR A 384 -1.91 -22.73 -1.70
C TYR A 384 -0.43 -22.52 -2.04
N CYS A 385 0.45 -23.04 -1.19
CA CYS A 385 1.90 -22.83 -1.25
C CYS A 385 2.58 -24.18 -1.43
N CYS A 386 3.64 -24.24 -2.22
CA CYS A 386 4.35 -25.46 -2.57
C CYS A 386 5.86 -25.33 -2.37
N ASP A 387 6.51 -26.46 -2.07
CA ASP A 387 7.91 -26.64 -2.45
C ASP A 387 7.98 -26.65 -3.99
N VAL A 388 8.88 -25.84 -4.55
CA VAL A 388 9.03 -25.68 -5.99
C VAL A 388 9.43 -26.98 -6.68
N ARG A 389 10.25 -27.81 -6.02
CA ARG A 389 10.72 -29.09 -6.57
C ARG A 389 9.58 -30.08 -6.72
N GLU A 390 8.69 -30.14 -5.73
CA GLU A 390 7.48 -30.96 -5.78
C GLU A 390 6.52 -30.46 -6.87
N LEU A 391 6.26 -29.15 -6.89
CA LEU A 391 5.33 -28.56 -7.87
C LEU A 391 5.79 -28.79 -9.31
N ARG A 392 7.10 -28.66 -9.59
CA ARG A 392 7.67 -28.92 -10.93
C ARG A 392 7.46 -30.33 -11.44
N GLY A 393 7.36 -31.32 -10.55
CA GLY A 393 7.03 -32.69 -10.93
C GLY A 393 5.65 -32.80 -11.59
N ASN A 394 4.72 -31.93 -11.19
CA ASN A 394 3.34 -31.92 -11.68
C ASN A 394 3.07 -30.79 -12.70
N VAL A 395 3.84 -29.71 -12.68
CA VAL A 395 3.71 -28.53 -13.53
C VAL A 395 4.92 -28.40 -14.45
N THR A 396 4.82 -29.01 -15.63
CA THR A 396 5.96 -29.16 -16.57
C THR A 396 6.40 -27.87 -17.28
N ASN A 397 5.67 -26.77 -17.12
CA ASN A 397 6.02 -25.47 -17.70
C ASN A 397 6.70 -24.51 -16.72
N ILE A 398 7.03 -24.95 -15.51
CA ILE A 398 7.96 -24.24 -14.64
C ILE A 398 9.40 -24.54 -15.12
N PRO A 399 10.22 -23.51 -15.44
CA PRO A 399 11.59 -23.72 -15.89
C PRO A 399 12.45 -24.48 -14.89
N ASN A 400 13.44 -25.19 -15.41
CA ASN A 400 14.41 -25.87 -14.56
C ASN A 400 15.48 -24.88 -14.05
N PHE A 401 15.63 -24.78 -12.74
CA PHE A 401 16.72 -24.06 -12.08
C PHE A 401 17.05 -24.73 -10.75
N THR A 402 18.30 -24.65 -10.30
CA THR A 402 18.75 -25.28 -9.06
C THR A 402 18.01 -24.69 -7.85
N VAL A 403 17.46 -25.54 -6.99
CA VAL A 403 16.82 -25.14 -5.73
C VAL A 403 17.40 -25.96 -4.58
N ASN A 404 18.08 -25.29 -3.66
CA ASN A 404 18.75 -25.89 -2.50
C ASN A 404 17.83 -25.97 -1.26
N GLY A 405 16.78 -25.16 -1.20
CA GLY A 405 15.88 -25.13 -0.06
C GLY A 405 14.62 -24.29 -0.29
N ILE A 406 13.70 -24.35 0.67
CA ILE A 406 12.46 -23.57 0.62
C ILE A 406 12.72 -22.16 1.12
N LEU A 407 12.31 -21.16 0.35
CA LEU A 407 12.36 -19.75 0.76
C LEU A 407 11.24 -19.46 1.79
N LEU A 408 11.52 -19.79 3.05
CA LEU A 408 10.63 -19.50 4.18
C LEU A 408 11.08 -18.20 4.86
N GLY A 409 10.12 -17.39 5.33
CA GLY A 409 10.37 -16.11 5.97
C GLY A 409 11.05 -16.16 7.35
N ARG A 410 11.87 -17.16 7.67
CA ARG A 410 12.54 -17.28 8.97
C ARG A 410 13.62 -16.21 9.13
N GLU A 411 13.66 -15.57 10.29
CA GLU A 411 14.59 -14.48 10.64
C GLU A 411 16.01 -14.75 10.15
N ILE A 412 16.66 -13.68 9.67
CA ILE A 412 18.10 -13.66 9.47
C ILE A 412 18.69 -13.97 10.85
N LEU A 413 19.22 -15.17 11.04
CA LEU A 413 20.34 -15.36 11.95
C LEU A 413 21.40 -14.39 11.44
N ILE A 414 21.58 -13.28 12.15
CA ILE A 414 22.72 -12.39 11.94
C ILE A 414 23.93 -13.32 11.94
N PRO A 415 24.72 -13.41 10.85
CA PRO A 415 25.97 -14.14 10.93
C PRO A 415 26.78 -13.42 11.99
N PHE A 416 26.97 -14.07 13.14
CA PHE A 416 28.12 -13.76 13.96
C PHE A 416 29.30 -13.86 13.00
N LEU A 417 30.03 -12.75 12.86
CA LEU A 417 31.31 -12.69 12.19
C LEU A 417 32.12 -13.92 12.61
N THR A 418 32.23 -14.92 11.73
CA THR A 418 33.26 -15.92 11.86
C THR A 418 34.59 -15.20 11.69
N LEU A 419 35.45 -15.35 12.68
CA LEU A 419 36.78 -14.76 12.80
C LEU A 419 37.78 -15.33 11.78
N ASP A 420 37.37 -15.65 10.55
CA ASP A 420 38.23 -16.26 9.53
C ASP A 420 38.83 -15.24 8.53
N LYS A 421 38.78 -13.95 8.86
CA LYS A 421 39.49 -12.89 8.09
C LYS A 421 40.49 -12.07 8.92
N LEU A 422 41.07 -12.67 9.95
CA LEU A 422 42.30 -12.19 10.55
C LEU A 422 43.36 -13.29 10.35
N GLY A 423 44.27 -13.06 9.41
CA GLY A 423 45.34 -13.99 9.03
C GLY A 423 46.29 -14.31 10.20
N LEU A 424 45.87 -15.23 11.06
CA LEU A 424 46.69 -15.85 12.08
C LEU A 424 46.90 -17.31 11.69
N LYS A 425 48.16 -17.66 11.38
CA LYS A 425 48.60 -19.02 11.09
C LYS A 425 48.36 -19.92 12.29
N VAL A 426 47.59 -20.99 12.10
CA VAL A 426 47.57 -22.13 13.01
C VAL A 426 48.72 -23.06 12.62
N ILE A 427 49.56 -23.41 13.59
CA ILE A 427 50.62 -24.40 13.47
C ILE A 427 49.96 -25.78 13.59
N GLU A 428 50.15 -26.63 12.58
CA GLU A 428 49.70 -28.03 12.59
C GLU A 428 50.48 -28.84 13.63
N GLY A 429 49.75 -29.59 14.45
CA GLY A 429 50.27 -30.64 15.31
C GLY A 429 49.37 -31.87 15.20
N SER A 430 49.82 -32.84 14.41
CA SER A 430 49.20 -34.14 14.17
C SER A 430 49.36 -35.10 15.35
N PHE A 431 48.29 -35.78 15.77
CA PHE A 431 48.35 -37.10 16.44
C PHE A 431 47.12 -37.97 16.10
N PRO A 432 47.29 -39.28 15.82
CA PRO A 432 46.21 -40.14 15.31
C PRO A 432 45.59 -41.10 16.34
N PHE A 433 44.33 -41.46 16.06
CA PHE A 433 43.61 -42.74 16.25
C PHE A 433 43.62 -43.53 17.58
N SER A 434 42.41 -43.82 18.10
CA SER A 434 41.77 -45.17 18.22
C SER A 434 40.48 -45.09 19.09
N LYS A 435 39.29 -45.53 18.60
CA LYS A 435 38.56 -46.81 18.94
C LYS A 435 38.43 -47.09 20.44
N GLU A 436 37.24 -47.22 21.06
CA GLU A 436 36.25 -48.33 21.05
C GLU A 436 35.07 -47.91 21.98
N ASP A 437 33.80 -48.05 21.61
CA ASP A 437 32.81 -49.12 21.90
C ASP A 437 31.94 -48.94 23.17
N ASP A 438 30.68 -49.38 23.02
CA ASP A 438 29.59 -49.62 23.98
C ASP A 438 28.97 -48.42 24.74
N GLY A 439 27.64 -48.27 24.92
CA GLY A 439 26.48 -49.11 24.72
C GLY A 439 25.38 -48.68 25.72
N GLY A 440 24.12 -48.55 25.27
CA GLY A 440 22.90 -48.73 26.10
C GLY A 440 22.46 -47.64 27.11
N SER A 441 21.50 -46.79 26.68
CA SER A 441 20.12 -46.56 27.21
C SER A 441 19.69 -47.12 28.61
N PRO A 442 18.52 -46.75 29.19
CA PRO A 442 17.82 -45.45 29.37
C PRO A 442 17.21 -45.27 30.80
N ARG A 443 16.47 -44.16 31.01
CA ARG A 443 15.21 -43.97 31.81
C ARG A 443 15.28 -42.77 32.75
N GLU A 444 14.50 -41.71 32.55
CA GLU A 444 13.06 -41.52 32.79
C GLU A 444 12.67 -41.34 34.27
N ASP A 445 12.11 -40.16 34.52
CA ASP A 445 10.96 -39.86 35.38
C ASP A 445 11.12 -39.23 36.79
N GLN A 446 10.57 -38.01 36.86
CA GLN A 446 9.62 -37.44 37.85
C GLN A 446 10.10 -36.87 39.21
N ARG A 447 9.89 -35.54 39.31
CA ARG A 447 9.07 -34.81 40.30
C ARG A 447 9.28 -35.10 41.80
N GLN A 448 9.69 -34.09 42.56
CA GLN A 448 8.82 -33.04 43.17
C GLN A 448 9.40 -32.44 44.47
N ASP A 449 9.41 -31.11 44.50
CA ASP A 449 9.15 -30.19 45.63
C ASP A 449 9.95 -30.25 46.95
N LYS A 450 10.70 -29.15 47.23
CA LYS A 450 10.29 -28.09 48.19
C LYS A 450 11.35 -26.96 48.35
N GLY A 451 10.91 -25.72 48.10
CA GLY A 451 11.06 -24.59 49.04
C GLY A 451 12.34 -23.72 49.09
N TRP A 452 12.16 -22.47 48.61
CA TRP A 452 12.64 -21.17 49.17
C TRP A 452 14.05 -20.59 48.89
N LEU A 453 14.01 -19.30 48.49
CA LEU A 453 14.92 -18.15 48.72
C LEU A 453 16.16 -17.89 47.83
N ILE A 454 15.99 -16.91 46.93
CA ILE A 454 16.75 -15.64 46.75
C ILE A 454 18.28 -15.68 46.48
N ASN A 455 18.64 -14.96 45.40
CA ASN A 455 19.92 -14.29 45.05
C ASN A 455 21.13 -15.12 44.56
N LEU A 456 21.56 -14.82 43.32
CA LEU A 456 22.98 -14.75 42.97
C LEU A 456 23.22 -13.67 41.89
N VAL A 457 23.25 -12.43 42.38
CA VAL A 457 24.20 -11.41 41.93
C VAL A 457 25.43 -11.57 42.82
N SER A 458 26.62 -11.42 42.24
CA SER A 458 27.95 -11.40 42.89
C SER A 458 28.64 -12.76 43.05
N LEU A 459 29.50 -13.13 42.08
CA LEU A 459 30.84 -13.65 42.37
C LEU A 459 31.71 -13.81 41.10
N VAL A 460 32.11 -12.70 40.44
CA VAL A 460 33.40 -12.61 39.73
C VAL A 460 33.91 -11.18 39.84
N TYR A 461 34.40 -10.83 41.02
CA TYR A 461 35.28 -9.68 41.27
C TYR A 461 36.65 -10.30 41.61
N ALA A 462 37.58 -10.27 40.66
CA ALA A 462 39.04 -10.27 40.87
C ALA A 462 39.74 -10.64 39.55
N HIS A 463 40.16 -9.63 38.79
CA HIS A 463 41.40 -9.54 38.01
C HIS A 463 41.26 -8.51 36.89
N GLN A 464 41.38 -7.23 37.27
CA GLN A 464 41.75 -6.18 36.33
C GLN A 464 42.47 -5.06 37.07
N HIS A 465 43.76 -5.28 37.36
CA HIS A 465 44.70 -4.25 37.76
C HIS A 465 46.09 -4.63 37.25
N MET A 466 46.43 -4.20 36.03
CA MET A 466 47.79 -3.79 35.70
C MET A 466 47.77 -3.00 34.39
N ILE A 467 48.54 -1.91 34.37
CA ILE A 467 48.83 -1.01 33.24
C ILE A 467 47.78 0.09 33.00
N LEU A 468 47.90 1.18 33.75
CA LEU A 468 48.14 2.53 33.23
C LEU A 468 48.49 3.44 34.43
N SER A 469 49.78 3.41 34.76
CA SER A 469 50.49 4.32 35.65
C SER A 469 51.21 5.35 34.77
N ILE A 470 51.43 6.56 35.31
CA ILE A 470 52.09 7.74 34.73
C ILE A 470 51.12 8.76 34.10
N PHE A 471 50.27 9.35 34.96
CA PHE A 471 49.90 10.77 34.88
C PHE A 471 49.83 11.30 36.30
N ASP A 472 50.93 11.87 36.79
CA ASP A 472 50.94 13.00 37.74
C ASP A 472 52.38 13.26 38.20
N LYS A 473 53.01 14.27 37.59
CA LYS A 473 54.10 15.09 38.17
C LYS A 473 54.53 16.14 37.14
N MET A 474 53.90 17.31 37.19
CA MET A 474 54.55 18.64 37.12
C MET A 474 53.48 19.69 36.84
N LEU A 475 52.95 20.28 37.91
CA LEU A 475 52.25 21.56 37.89
C LEU A 475 53.06 22.52 38.76
N LEU A 476 53.78 23.46 38.15
CA LEU A 476 54.21 24.73 38.76
C LEU A 476 54.97 25.57 37.72
N GLY A 477 54.41 26.74 37.37
CA GLY A 477 55.19 27.82 36.76
C GLY A 477 54.47 28.67 35.71
N VAL A 478 53.98 29.83 36.17
CA VAL A 478 53.82 31.08 35.42
C VAL A 478 52.47 31.33 34.71
N PHE A 479 51.60 32.02 35.44
CA PHE A 479 50.61 32.95 34.91
C PHE A 479 51.32 34.15 34.26
N PHE A 480 51.00 34.48 33.01
CA PHE A 480 51.04 35.87 32.55
C PHE A 480 49.95 36.13 31.50
N LEU A 481 49.24 37.23 31.72
CA LEU A 481 48.04 37.70 31.02
C LEU A 481 48.30 38.01 29.53
N ILE A 482 47.51 37.43 28.62
CA ILE A 482 47.01 38.12 27.42
C ILE A 482 45.60 37.60 27.13
N GLY A 483 44.63 38.52 27.15
CA GLY A 483 43.23 38.24 26.82
C GLY A 483 43.08 37.83 25.37
N VAL A 484 42.67 36.59 25.14
CA VAL A 484 42.06 36.16 23.89
C VAL A 484 40.71 35.58 24.26
N ASN A 485 39.65 36.19 23.72
CA ASN A 485 38.30 35.67 23.79
C ASN A 485 38.30 34.24 23.22
N VAL A 486 38.34 33.24 24.09
CA VAL A 486 38.03 31.86 23.74
C VAL A 486 36.52 31.84 23.51
N ILE A 487 36.11 32.02 22.26
CA ILE A 487 34.81 31.52 21.82
C ILE A 487 34.92 30.01 21.97
N LEU A 488 34.39 29.50 23.07
CA LEU A 488 34.04 28.10 23.27
C LEU A 488 33.06 27.71 22.15
N VAL A 489 33.58 27.31 20.99
CA VAL A 489 32.81 26.46 20.09
C VAL A 489 32.70 25.13 20.83
N ARG A 490 31.62 24.99 21.61
CA ARG A 490 31.14 23.68 21.99
C ARG A 490 30.96 22.93 20.68
N ALA A 491 31.84 21.97 20.39
CA ALA A 491 31.52 20.90 19.48
C ALA A 491 30.32 20.18 20.09
N SER A 492 29.11 20.63 19.78
CA SER A 492 27.91 19.86 20.03
C SER A 492 28.06 18.60 19.19
N THR A 493 28.44 17.49 19.82
CA THR A 493 28.08 16.17 19.31
C THR A 493 26.61 16.24 18.98
N ILE A 494 26.26 16.28 17.69
CA ILE A 494 24.86 16.21 17.25
C ILE A 494 24.43 14.79 17.64
N ARG A 495 23.89 14.62 18.85
CA ARG A 495 23.25 13.36 19.22
C ARG A 495 22.03 13.25 18.31
N SER A 496 22.08 12.34 17.35
CA SER A 496 20.94 12.05 16.48
C SER A 496 19.74 11.71 17.37
N GLY A 497 18.64 12.42 17.20
CA GLY A 497 17.38 12.18 17.89
C GLY A 497 16.78 10.82 17.59
N CYS A 498 15.51 10.63 17.88
CA CYS A 498 14.78 9.42 17.56
C CYS A 498 13.94 9.62 16.30
N ALA A 499 13.86 8.61 15.46
CA ALA A 499 12.98 8.59 14.29
C ALA A 499 12.22 7.27 14.28
N ILE A 500 10.89 7.35 14.23
CA ILE A 500 10.02 6.18 14.12
C ILE A 500 9.15 6.30 12.87
N SER A 501 9.01 5.21 12.12
CA SER A 501 8.03 5.13 11.03
C SER A 501 6.73 4.53 11.55
N ILE A 502 5.60 5.24 11.36
CA ILE A 502 4.30 4.71 11.75
C ILE A 502 3.87 3.47 10.96
N ASN A 503 4.52 3.21 9.82
CA ASN A 503 4.23 2.08 8.95
C ASN A 503 5.11 0.84 9.23
N VAL A 504 6.17 0.98 10.03
CA VAL A 504 7.16 -0.09 10.26
C VAL A 504 7.41 -0.34 11.75
N ASP A 505 7.53 0.73 12.55
CA ASP A 505 8.04 0.64 13.92
C ASP A 505 6.93 0.54 14.99
N LEU A 506 5.66 0.66 14.59
CA LEU A 506 4.51 0.52 15.49
C LEU A 506 4.01 -0.92 15.44
N SER A 507 4.56 -1.76 16.33
CA SER A 507 4.12 -3.14 16.50
C SER A 507 2.68 -3.23 16.99
N ASP A 508 1.95 -4.23 16.50
CA ASP A 508 0.57 -4.47 16.90
C ASP A 508 0.46 -5.35 18.17
N PRO A 509 -0.54 -5.10 19.05
CA PRO A 509 -1.47 -3.98 19.03
C PRO A 509 -0.82 -2.65 19.42
N GLN A 510 -0.85 -1.68 18.51
CA GLN A 510 -0.10 -0.43 18.66
C GLN A 510 -0.66 0.53 19.74
N PRO A 511 0.20 1.18 20.54
CA PRO A 511 -0.20 2.22 21.50
C PRO A 511 -0.51 3.55 20.80
N LEU A 512 -1.25 4.44 21.48
CA LEU A 512 -1.42 5.83 21.05
C LEU A 512 -0.15 6.63 21.37
N LEU A 513 0.28 7.48 20.43
CA LEU A 513 1.48 8.32 20.57
C LEU A 513 1.09 9.78 20.84
N LEU A 514 1.07 10.14 22.12
CA LEU A 514 0.50 11.40 22.58
C LEU A 514 1.56 12.40 23.02
N LYS A 515 1.30 13.67 22.72
CA LYS A 515 1.98 14.81 23.32
C LYS A 515 1.66 14.87 24.82
N PRO A 516 2.66 15.12 25.70
CA PRO A 516 2.44 15.23 27.14
C PRO A 516 1.47 16.35 27.55
N LYS A 517 1.37 17.43 26.76
CA LYS A 517 0.42 18.54 27.00
C LYS A 517 -1.01 18.17 26.58
N ARG A 518 -2.01 18.73 27.29
CA ARG A 518 -3.46 18.42 27.20
C ARG A 518 -4.17 18.93 25.93
N GLY A 519 -3.68 18.57 24.73
CA GLY A 519 -4.48 18.71 23.51
C GLY A 519 -5.76 17.87 23.59
N SER A 520 -6.88 18.39 23.08
CA SER A 520 -8.19 17.69 23.08
C SER A 520 -8.61 17.18 21.70
N THR A 521 -7.82 17.47 20.67
CA THR A 521 -8.05 17.09 19.27
C THR A 521 -6.88 16.27 18.73
N THR A 522 -7.04 15.60 17.59
CA THR A 522 -5.97 14.86 16.91
C THR A 522 -4.67 15.67 16.78
N ASN A 523 -4.74 16.85 16.16
CA ASN A 523 -3.55 17.64 15.81
C ASN A 523 -2.78 18.14 17.04
N ASP A 524 -3.50 18.41 18.13
CA ASP A 524 -2.92 18.94 19.36
C ASP A 524 -2.48 17.83 20.32
N ALA A 525 -3.14 16.67 20.26
CA ALA A 525 -2.92 15.57 21.19
C ALA A 525 -1.90 14.56 20.73
N PHE A 526 -1.79 14.30 19.42
CA PHE A 526 -0.89 13.28 18.88
C PHE A 526 0.41 13.90 18.38
N TYR A 527 1.49 13.11 18.44
CA TYR A 527 2.62 13.32 17.56
C TYR A 527 2.23 12.84 16.17
N LEU A 528 2.20 13.74 15.19
CA LEU A 528 1.87 13.41 13.80
C LEU A 528 3.18 13.23 13.01
N PRO A 529 3.16 12.48 11.89
CA PRO A 529 4.27 12.43 10.95
C PRO A 529 4.71 13.82 10.54
N ASP A 530 6.01 13.99 10.34
CA ASP A 530 6.61 15.24 9.86
C ASP A 530 6.34 15.46 8.38
N ASP A 531 6.18 14.36 7.61
CA ASP A 531 5.93 14.38 6.18
C ASP A 531 5.13 13.16 5.69
N SER A 532 5.04 13.00 4.38
CA SER A 532 4.32 11.91 3.70
C SER A 532 4.97 10.53 3.82
N SER A 533 6.17 10.41 4.37
CA SER A 533 6.81 9.10 4.63
C SER A 533 6.19 8.36 5.83
N GLY A 534 5.41 9.08 6.66
CA GLY A 534 4.91 8.53 7.93
C GLY A 534 5.96 8.50 9.04
N THR A 535 7.08 9.21 8.89
CA THR A 535 8.13 9.30 9.91
C THR A 535 7.83 10.40 10.92
N ILE A 536 8.06 10.12 12.20
CA ILE A 536 8.01 11.08 13.31
C ILE A 536 9.41 11.21 13.91
N ASN A 537 9.94 12.42 13.93
CA ASN A 537 11.21 12.74 14.55
C ASN A 537 11.02 13.33 15.96
N PHE A 538 11.88 12.90 16.87
CA PHE A 538 11.93 13.38 18.25
C PHE A 538 13.34 13.85 18.60
N SER A 539 13.44 15.01 19.22
CA SER A 539 14.70 15.49 19.79
C SER A 539 15.15 14.60 20.94
N VAL A 540 16.46 14.48 21.15
CA VAL A 540 16.99 13.78 22.34
C VAL A 540 16.45 14.41 23.61
N GLY A 541 15.95 13.59 24.54
CA GLY A 541 15.29 14.05 25.76
C GLY A 541 13.82 14.44 25.58
N GLN A 542 13.27 14.40 24.36
CA GLN A 542 11.85 14.67 24.13
C GLN A 542 10.99 13.55 24.71
N GLN A 543 9.98 13.94 25.50
CA GLN A 543 9.05 13.03 26.14
C GLN A 543 7.81 12.77 25.29
N ILE A 544 7.36 11.53 25.28
CA ILE A 544 6.16 11.04 24.60
C ILE A 544 5.31 10.30 25.63
N THR A 545 4.00 10.54 25.63
CA THR A 545 3.07 9.74 26.40
C THR A 545 2.54 8.63 25.51
N ILE A 546 2.84 7.37 25.86
CA ILE A 546 2.20 6.20 25.24
C ILE A 546 0.95 5.84 26.03
N ALA A 547 -0.13 5.49 25.33
CA ALA A 547 -1.40 5.14 25.96
C ALA A 547 -2.10 3.95 25.29
N CYS A 548 -2.65 3.08 26.13
CA CYS A 548 -3.45 1.91 25.80
C CYS A 548 -4.83 2.00 26.50
N PRO A 549 -5.71 2.96 26.15
CA PRO A 549 -7.05 3.12 26.74
C PRO A 549 -7.83 1.82 26.97
N ARG A 550 -8.26 1.60 28.23
CA ARG A 550 -8.96 0.39 28.72
C ARG A 550 -8.20 -0.91 28.49
N ARG A 551 -6.88 -0.82 28.29
CA ARG A 551 -5.93 -1.92 28.09
C ARG A 551 -4.70 -1.64 28.96
N ARG A 552 -3.66 -2.45 28.82
CA ARG A 552 -2.38 -2.28 29.53
C ARG A 552 -1.22 -2.26 28.55
N ILE A 553 -0.18 -1.49 28.89
CA ILE A 553 1.07 -1.38 28.14
C ILE A 553 1.89 -2.65 28.35
N LEU A 554 2.41 -3.19 27.25
CA LEU A 554 3.40 -4.24 27.21
C LEU A 554 4.74 -3.66 26.74
N VAL A 555 5.83 -4.08 27.38
CA VAL A 555 7.20 -3.75 26.96
C VAL A 555 7.98 -5.05 26.87
N GLY A 556 8.39 -5.43 25.66
CA GLY A 556 9.02 -6.73 25.40
C GLY A 556 8.13 -7.91 25.81
N GLY A 557 6.81 -7.76 25.64
CA GLY A 557 5.81 -8.76 26.04
C GLY A 557 5.47 -8.78 27.54
N THR A 558 6.17 -8.03 28.38
CA THR A 558 5.88 -7.97 29.81
C THR A 558 4.84 -6.89 30.10
N ASP A 559 3.79 -7.25 30.86
CA ASP A 559 2.76 -6.30 31.29
C ASP A 559 3.30 -5.32 32.32
N GLN A 560 3.11 -4.02 32.07
CA GLN A 560 3.61 -2.95 32.93
C GLN A 560 2.62 -2.55 34.03
N GLY A 561 1.41 -3.12 34.06
CA GLY A 561 0.38 -2.81 35.05
C GLY A 561 -0.27 -1.44 34.89
N THR A 562 0.12 -0.66 33.86
CA THR A 562 -0.43 0.67 33.58
C THR A 562 -0.99 0.75 32.15
N ASP A 563 -1.98 1.62 31.93
CA ASP A 563 -2.53 1.90 30.61
C ASP A 563 -1.85 3.10 29.93
N THR A 564 -0.96 3.79 30.64
CA THR A 564 -0.31 5.03 30.26
C THR A 564 1.10 5.07 30.83
N ALA A 565 2.05 5.59 30.07
CA ALA A 565 3.41 5.81 30.53
C ALA A 565 4.08 6.93 29.70
N ASN A 566 5.07 7.58 30.30
CA ASN A 566 5.93 8.49 29.57
C ASN A 566 7.22 7.77 29.17
N ILE A 567 7.61 7.93 27.91
CA ILE A 567 8.90 7.50 27.39
C ILE A 567 9.69 8.69 26.88
N THR A 568 11.01 8.62 26.95
CA THR A 568 11.89 9.73 26.55
C THR A 568 12.83 9.29 25.44
N CYS A 569 12.92 10.07 24.37
CA CYS A 569 13.83 9.79 23.27
C CYS A 569 15.30 9.77 23.75
N VAL A 570 16.02 8.69 23.42
CA VAL A 570 17.46 8.55 23.69
C VAL A 570 18.25 8.76 22.39
N SER A 571 18.07 7.87 21.40
CA SER A 571 18.67 7.97 20.06
C SER A 571 18.07 6.91 19.13
N ALA A 572 18.03 7.18 17.82
CA ALA A 572 17.54 6.28 16.78
C ALA A 572 16.12 5.72 17.08
N LYS A 573 15.99 4.43 17.41
CA LYS A 573 14.70 3.81 17.75
C LYS A 573 14.55 3.48 19.24
N ARG A 574 15.41 4.07 20.08
CA ARG A 574 15.52 3.73 21.50
C ARG A 574 14.95 4.81 22.39
N PHE A 575 14.15 4.38 23.36
CA PHE A 575 13.44 5.23 24.30
C PHE A 575 13.67 4.76 25.73
N GLN A 576 13.81 5.72 26.64
CA GLN A 576 13.86 5.46 28.06
C GLN A 576 12.43 5.22 28.58
N PHE A 577 12.18 4.07 29.20
CA PHE A 577 10.96 3.72 29.92
C PHE A 577 11.33 3.41 31.38
N GLY A 578 10.97 4.29 32.31
CA GLY A 578 11.47 4.23 33.70
C GLY A 578 13.01 4.26 33.72
N ASN A 579 13.64 3.25 34.33
CA ASN A 579 15.10 3.10 34.38
C ASN A 579 15.67 2.25 33.22
N ARG A 580 14.83 1.79 32.28
CA ARG A 580 15.25 0.91 31.18
C ARG A 580 15.32 1.65 29.85
N ASN A 581 16.32 1.32 29.04
CA ASN A 581 16.41 1.76 27.65
C ASN A 581 15.83 0.66 26.73
N VAL A 582 14.70 0.93 26.08
CA VAL A 582 13.93 -0.05 25.30
C VAL A 582 13.84 0.36 23.83
N ARG A 583 13.71 -0.62 22.93
CA ARG A 583 13.42 -0.32 21.52
C ARG A 583 11.93 0.00 21.37
N PHE A 584 11.59 0.95 20.52
CA PHE A 584 10.22 1.41 20.35
C PHE A 584 9.26 0.30 19.87
N ASP A 585 9.72 -0.54 18.94
CA ASP A 585 8.99 -1.69 18.39
C ASP A 585 8.61 -2.77 19.42
N THR A 586 9.20 -2.73 20.62
CA THR A 586 8.85 -3.64 21.72
C THR A 586 7.70 -3.13 22.59
N ILE A 587 7.23 -1.90 22.35
CA ILE A 587 6.15 -1.26 23.11
C ILE A 587 4.83 -1.52 22.40
N THR A 588 3.95 -2.30 23.04
CA THR A 588 2.63 -2.66 22.50
C THR A 588 1.55 -2.51 23.58
N CYS A 589 0.31 -2.77 23.22
CA CYS A 589 -0.81 -2.90 24.15
C CYS A 589 -1.26 -4.36 24.23
N THR A 590 -1.83 -4.77 25.36
CA THR A 590 -2.49 -6.09 25.54
C THR A 590 -3.60 -6.37 24.54
N ASN A 591 -4.23 -5.32 23.99
CA ASN A 591 -5.13 -5.35 22.84
C ASN A 591 -5.18 -3.94 22.23
N TYR A 592 -5.80 -3.75 21.07
CA TYR A 592 -5.92 -2.44 20.45
C TYR A 592 -6.56 -1.42 21.42
N PRO A 593 -6.02 -0.19 21.51
CA PRO A 593 -6.60 0.91 22.26
C PRO A 593 -8.11 1.04 22.04
N PHE A 594 -8.88 1.06 23.13
CA PHE A 594 -10.34 1.13 23.03
C PHE A 594 -10.78 2.57 22.76
N HIS A 595 -11.51 2.77 21.67
CA HIS A 595 -12.20 4.02 21.36
C HIS A 595 -13.65 3.98 21.86
N VAL A 596 -14.22 5.16 22.10
CA VAL A 596 -15.56 5.34 22.67
C VAL A 596 -16.33 6.32 21.80
N ALA A 597 -17.62 6.07 21.62
CA ALA A 597 -18.60 7.05 21.16
C ALA A 597 -19.51 7.41 22.34
N ARG A 598 -19.67 8.70 22.66
CA ARG A 598 -20.48 9.19 23.79
C ARG A 598 -21.18 10.49 23.47
N THR A 599 -22.36 10.71 24.06
CA THR A 599 -23.00 12.03 24.01
C THR A 599 -22.16 13.03 24.80
N ASN A 600 -22.10 14.28 24.33
CA ASN A 600 -21.40 15.36 25.03
C ASN A 600 -22.36 16.36 25.71
N GLY A 601 -23.66 16.05 25.73
CA GLY A 601 -24.73 16.89 26.28
C GLY A 601 -25.20 18.03 25.39
N LYS A 602 -24.51 18.32 24.28
CA LYS A 602 -24.88 19.41 23.37
C LYS A 602 -25.88 18.95 22.32
N THR A 603 -26.68 19.90 21.86
CA THR A 603 -27.52 19.76 20.68
C THR A 603 -26.85 20.41 19.48
N CYS A 604 -27.22 19.96 18.28
CA CYS A 604 -26.76 20.48 17.00
C CYS A 604 -27.96 20.85 16.13
N LEU A 605 -27.74 21.76 15.17
CA LEU A 605 -28.79 22.26 14.26
C LEU A 605 -30.05 22.74 15.00
N ASN A 606 -29.87 23.64 15.96
CA ASN A 606 -30.95 24.24 16.75
C ASN A 606 -31.86 23.21 17.44
N GLY A 607 -31.28 22.13 18.00
CA GLY A 607 -32.03 21.12 18.73
C GLY A 607 -32.52 19.94 17.87
N ARG A 608 -32.32 19.95 16.55
CA ARG A 608 -32.73 18.83 15.67
C ARG A 608 -31.94 17.55 15.92
N GLY A 609 -30.72 17.65 16.40
CA GLY A 609 -29.88 16.50 16.74
C GLY A 609 -29.12 16.68 18.04
N ARG A 610 -28.48 15.61 18.49
CA ARG A 610 -27.55 15.60 19.62
C ARG A 610 -26.14 15.34 19.12
N GLU A 611 -25.15 15.95 19.76
CA GLU A 611 -23.76 15.71 19.45
C GLU A 611 -23.24 14.44 20.12
N ILE A 612 -22.61 13.58 19.32
CA ILE A 612 -21.91 12.38 19.74
C ILE A 612 -20.43 12.57 19.42
N SER A 613 -19.61 12.53 20.45
CA SER A 613 -18.15 12.60 20.35
C SER A 613 -17.57 11.19 20.25
N ILE A 614 -16.72 10.95 19.25
CA ILE A 614 -16.00 9.70 19.02
C ILE A 614 -14.51 9.97 19.21
N GLY A 615 -13.86 9.19 20.07
CA GLY A 615 -12.49 9.45 20.46
C GLY A 615 -11.92 8.45 21.45
N PHE A 616 -10.84 8.86 22.13
CA PHE A 616 -10.18 8.08 23.16
C PHE A 616 -10.32 8.76 24.52
N GLU A 617 -10.58 7.93 25.53
CA GLU A 617 -10.51 8.31 26.93
C GLU A 617 -9.20 7.77 27.50
N VAL A 618 -8.25 8.67 27.74
CA VAL A 618 -6.92 8.36 28.27
C VAL A 618 -6.87 8.91 29.69
N GLN A 619 -6.99 8.04 30.70
CA GLN A 619 -7.23 8.46 32.08
C GLN A 619 -8.45 9.41 32.15
N SER A 620 -8.27 10.64 32.64
CA SER A 620 -9.31 11.69 32.69
C SER A 620 -9.33 12.61 31.45
N ARG A 621 -8.47 12.36 30.46
CA ARG A 621 -8.34 13.19 29.25
C ARG A 621 -9.17 12.61 28.11
N TRP A 622 -10.11 13.40 27.60
CA TRP A 622 -10.84 13.09 26.37
C TRP A 622 -10.12 13.65 25.14
N ILE A 623 -9.90 12.81 24.14
CA ILE A 623 -9.30 13.20 22.86
C ILE A 623 -10.30 12.91 21.73
N ASN A 624 -10.96 13.96 21.28
CA ASN A 624 -12.01 13.89 20.25
C ASN A 624 -11.40 13.79 18.84
N HIS A 625 -11.96 12.90 18.01
CA HIS A 625 -11.55 12.74 16.61
C HIS A 625 -12.69 13.07 15.64
N ILE A 626 -13.90 12.60 15.94
CA ILE A 626 -15.09 12.86 15.14
C ILE A 626 -16.19 13.36 16.09
N THR A 627 -16.86 14.44 15.70
CA THR A 627 -18.14 14.83 16.31
C THR A 627 -19.25 14.58 15.30
N SER A 628 -20.24 13.80 15.68
CA SER A 628 -21.42 13.47 14.88
C SER A 628 -22.65 14.20 15.41
N CYS A 629 -23.45 14.76 14.51
CA CYS A 629 -24.77 15.29 14.82
C CYS A 629 -25.82 14.24 14.47
N PHE A 630 -26.44 13.64 15.49
CA PHE A 630 -27.36 12.51 15.34
C PHE A 630 -28.79 12.89 15.71
N ALA A 631 -29.74 12.62 14.81
CA ALA A 631 -31.16 12.83 15.03
C ALA A 631 -31.80 11.55 15.55
N SER A 632 -32.04 11.46 16.86
CA SER A 632 -32.58 10.24 17.49
C SER A 632 -34.00 9.88 17.01
N SER A 633 -34.80 10.85 16.56
CA SER A 633 -36.17 10.62 16.09
C SER A 633 -36.23 9.83 14.78
N SER A 634 -35.36 10.17 13.82
CA SER A 634 -35.25 9.46 12.53
C SER A 634 -34.11 8.43 12.49
N GLN A 635 -33.28 8.42 13.53
CA GLN A 635 -32.05 7.63 13.63
C GLN A 635 -31.04 7.92 12.52
N ASP A 636 -31.01 9.18 12.06
CA ASP A 636 -30.12 9.63 11.00
C ASP A 636 -28.90 10.35 11.58
N VAL A 637 -27.76 10.15 10.94
CA VAL A 637 -26.59 11.02 11.11
C VAL A 637 -26.74 12.20 10.16
N LEU A 638 -26.91 13.40 10.71
CA LEU A 638 -27.15 14.62 9.93
C LEU A 638 -25.86 15.14 9.30
N TYR A 639 -24.76 15.11 10.06
CA TYR A 639 -23.40 15.36 9.59
C TYR A 639 -22.38 14.87 10.62
N THR A 640 -21.13 14.75 10.20
CA THR A 640 -19.97 14.64 11.08
C THR A 640 -18.97 15.74 10.78
N VAL A 641 -18.12 16.04 11.76
CA VAL A 641 -16.99 16.95 11.64
C VAL A 641 -15.74 16.31 12.23
N PHE A 642 -14.62 16.47 11.52
CA PHE A 642 -13.30 16.06 11.99
C PHE A 642 -12.21 17.02 11.50
N ASN A 643 -11.03 16.94 12.11
CA ASN A 643 -9.85 17.70 11.69
C ASN A 643 -8.95 16.81 10.83
N MET A 644 -8.68 17.25 9.60
CA MET A 644 -7.69 16.65 8.71
C MET A 644 -6.37 17.40 8.86
N THR A 645 -5.28 16.67 9.03
CA THR A 645 -3.95 17.27 9.12
C THR A 645 -3.28 17.41 7.76
N LYS A 646 -2.47 18.45 7.60
CA LYS A 646 -1.61 18.63 6.42
C LYS A 646 -0.62 17.48 6.16
N THR A 647 -0.34 16.62 7.14
CA THR A 647 0.56 15.47 6.97
C THR A 647 -0.19 14.16 6.68
N ILE A 648 -1.47 14.26 6.29
CA ILE A 648 -2.36 13.11 6.12
C ILE A 648 -1.84 12.06 5.12
N LEU A 649 -1.00 12.40 4.16
CA LEU A 649 -0.41 11.43 3.23
C LEU A 649 0.57 10.44 3.90
N GLY A 650 1.05 10.73 5.12
CA GLY A 650 1.85 9.80 5.92
C GLY A 650 1.04 8.76 6.69
N TYR A 651 -0.28 8.68 6.50
CA TYR A 651 -1.17 7.74 7.21
C TYR A 651 -0.81 6.26 7.02
N GLN A 652 -1.20 5.42 8.00
CA GLN A 652 -1.04 3.98 7.91
C GLN A 652 -1.94 3.39 6.82
N THR A 653 -1.38 2.54 5.97
CA THR A 653 -2.16 1.81 4.95
C THR A 653 -2.44 0.37 5.40
N GLY A 654 -3.46 -0.28 4.84
CA GLY A 654 -3.72 -1.70 5.10
C GLY A 654 -4.18 -2.09 6.52
N PHE A 655 -4.26 -1.16 7.48
CA PHE A 655 -4.55 -1.49 8.89
C PHE A 655 -5.88 -2.27 9.09
N PRO A 656 -5.96 -3.28 9.97
CA PRO A 656 -7.16 -4.10 10.14
C PRO A 656 -8.42 -3.31 10.51
N ARG A 657 -9.54 -3.64 9.86
CA ARG A 657 -10.85 -3.04 10.13
C ARG A 657 -11.52 -3.77 11.30
N PRO A 658 -12.07 -3.07 12.30
CA PRO A 658 -12.91 -3.70 13.32
C PRO A 658 -14.30 -4.01 12.77
N SER A 659 -15.08 -4.76 13.53
CA SER A 659 -16.54 -4.83 13.35
C SER A 659 -17.19 -3.47 13.61
N TRP A 660 -18.32 -3.20 12.96
CA TRP A 660 -19.09 -1.99 13.18
C TRP A 660 -19.81 -2.00 14.54
N MET A 661 -19.99 -0.83 15.12
CA MET A 661 -20.65 -0.66 16.42
C MET A 661 -21.78 0.36 16.36
N ASP A 662 -22.94 0.03 16.93
CA ASP A 662 -24.06 0.97 17.08
C ASP A 662 -23.83 1.98 18.22
N GLY A 663 -23.00 1.64 19.20
CA GLY A 663 -22.74 2.48 20.38
C GLY A 663 -23.96 2.68 21.30
N GLY A 664 -25.03 1.91 21.12
CA GLY A 664 -26.29 2.05 21.85
C GLY A 664 -27.14 3.26 21.42
N PHE A 665 -26.84 3.90 20.29
CA PHE A 665 -27.56 5.10 19.83
C PHE A 665 -28.80 4.81 18.98
N TYR A 666 -28.94 3.59 18.48
CA TYR A 666 -30.03 3.18 17.60
C TYR A 666 -31.10 2.41 18.37
N ASN A 667 -32.36 2.72 18.07
CA ASN A 667 -33.53 2.04 18.58
C ASN A 667 -34.20 1.25 17.45
N ALA A 668 -33.58 0.13 17.08
CA ALA A 668 -34.10 -0.81 16.10
C ALA A 668 -34.31 -2.17 16.78
N ASN A 669 -35.36 -2.90 16.40
CA ASN A 669 -35.64 -4.24 16.93
C ASN A 669 -34.64 -5.33 16.49
N GLN A 670 -33.62 -4.95 15.71
CA GLN A 670 -32.54 -5.81 15.22
C GLN A 670 -31.25 -5.00 15.12
N SER A 671 -30.10 -5.68 15.10
CA SER A 671 -28.79 -5.02 14.95
C SER A 671 -28.73 -4.17 13.68
N VAL A 672 -28.19 -2.96 13.78
CA VAL A 672 -27.99 -2.06 12.63
C VAL A 672 -27.15 -2.74 11.54
N ASP A 673 -26.18 -3.59 11.89
CA ASP A 673 -25.37 -4.31 10.90
C ASP A 673 -26.19 -5.25 10.03
N SER A 674 -27.18 -5.92 10.63
CA SER A 674 -28.07 -6.84 9.93
C SER A 674 -28.96 -6.13 8.89
N LEU A 675 -29.24 -4.82 9.08
CA LEU A 675 -29.99 -3.99 8.12
C LEU A 675 -29.22 -3.80 6.82
N TYR A 676 -27.89 -3.76 6.90
CA TYR A 676 -27.01 -3.62 5.74
C TYR A 676 -26.78 -4.95 5.01
N ALA A 677 -27.27 -6.08 5.50
CA ALA A 677 -27.26 -7.31 4.71
C ALA A 677 -28.18 -7.15 3.49
N ARG A 678 -27.69 -7.46 2.29
CA ARG A 678 -28.46 -7.27 1.04
C ARG A 678 -29.83 -7.94 1.05
N ALA A 679 -29.94 -9.11 1.69
CA ALA A 679 -31.21 -9.81 1.85
C ALA A 679 -32.20 -9.02 2.72
N THR A 680 -31.73 -8.40 3.81
CA THR A 680 -32.55 -7.51 4.65
C THR A 680 -32.90 -6.23 3.91
N GLN A 681 -31.94 -5.61 3.22
CA GLN A 681 -32.20 -4.44 2.36
C GLN A 681 -33.30 -4.72 1.33
N ARG A 682 -33.24 -5.85 0.62
CA ARG A 682 -34.31 -6.26 -0.33
C ARG A 682 -35.64 -6.39 0.37
N ARG A 683 -35.72 -7.14 1.48
CA ARG A 683 -36.98 -7.29 2.22
C ARG A 683 -37.59 -5.93 2.61
N THR A 684 -36.78 -5.02 3.16
CA THR A 684 -37.24 -3.70 3.57
C THR A 684 -37.62 -2.81 2.39
N ILE A 685 -36.72 -2.64 1.42
CA ILE A 685 -36.91 -1.73 0.27
C ILE A 685 -38.00 -2.23 -0.67
N ASN A 686 -38.05 -3.54 -0.94
CA ASN A 686 -39.10 -4.08 -1.81
C ASN A 686 -40.47 -3.98 -1.14
N SER A 687 -40.55 -4.13 0.19
CA SER A 687 -41.80 -3.86 0.92
C SER A 687 -42.25 -2.40 0.79
N ILE A 688 -41.32 -1.44 0.75
CA ILE A 688 -41.63 -0.02 0.50
C ILE A 688 -42.15 0.18 -0.93
N LEU A 689 -41.54 -0.48 -1.90
CA LEU A 689 -41.83 -0.33 -3.33
C LEU A 689 -42.98 -1.21 -3.85
N GLY A 690 -43.58 -2.04 -2.99
CA GLY A 690 -44.60 -3.01 -3.40
C GLY A 690 -44.07 -4.17 -4.26
N LEU A 691 -42.76 -4.39 -4.28
CA LEU A 691 -42.10 -5.47 -5.02
C LEU A 691 -42.07 -6.76 -4.18
N SER A 692 -41.83 -7.90 -4.83
CA SER A 692 -41.63 -9.16 -4.13
C SER A 692 -40.39 -9.11 -3.22
N SER A 693 -40.40 -9.80 -2.07
CA SER A 693 -39.31 -9.72 -1.08
C SER A 693 -37.94 -10.18 -1.61
N GLY A 694 -37.93 -11.02 -2.65
CA GLY A 694 -36.73 -11.51 -3.33
C GLY A 694 -36.28 -10.66 -4.53
N ASP A 695 -37.06 -9.67 -4.95
CA ASP A 695 -36.81 -8.86 -6.15
C ASP A 695 -35.44 -8.16 -6.10
N THR A 696 -34.69 -8.24 -7.20
CA THR A 696 -33.33 -7.70 -7.32
C THR A 696 -33.23 -6.47 -8.22
N THR A 697 -34.35 -5.86 -8.61
CA THR A 697 -34.40 -4.72 -9.53
C THR A 697 -33.48 -3.58 -9.05
N TYR A 698 -33.59 -3.21 -7.77
CA TYR A 698 -32.85 -2.07 -7.21
C TYR A 698 -31.74 -2.46 -6.22
N ILE A 699 -31.96 -3.51 -5.42
CA ILE A 699 -30.94 -4.06 -4.52
C ILE A 699 -30.51 -5.43 -5.03
N HIS A 700 -29.37 -5.45 -5.70
CA HIS A 700 -28.87 -6.63 -6.40
C HIS A 700 -28.24 -7.62 -5.43
N SER A 701 -28.36 -8.91 -5.76
CA SER A 701 -27.80 -9.99 -4.95
C SER A 701 -26.27 -10.03 -4.97
N THR A 702 -25.63 -9.65 -6.08
CA THR A 702 -24.20 -9.94 -6.31
C THR A 702 -23.32 -8.76 -6.76
N ASN A 703 -23.87 -7.69 -7.37
CA ASN A 703 -23.05 -6.58 -7.90
C ASN A 703 -23.00 -5.37 -6.95
N ASN A 704 -22.56 -4.19 -7.39
CA ASN A 704 -22.40 -3.01 -6.54
C ASN A 704 -23.68 -2.16 -6.35
N TYR A 705 -24.83 -2.63 -6.82
CA TYR A 705 -26.11 -1.95 -6.63
C TYR A 705 -26.77 -2.42 -5.33
N PHE A 706 -26.18 -2.02 -4.21
CA PHE A 706 -26.69 -2.22 -2.85
C PHE A 706 -26.24 -1.06 -1.98
N LEU A 707 -26.85 -0.88 -0.82
CA LEU A 707 -26.46 0.15 0.14
C LEU A 707 -25.33 -0.36 1.03
N ALA A 708 -24.15 0.24 0.90
CA ALA A 708 -23.04 0.07 1.81
C ALA A 708 -23.14 1.03 3.00
N ARG A 709 -22.30 0.75 4.01
CA ARG A 709 -22.07 1.62 5.16
C ARG A 709 -21.13 2.74 4.73
N GLY A 710 -21.69 3.79 4.14
CA GLY A 710 -20.95 4.94 3.64
C GLY A 710 -20.46 5.79 4.80
N HIS A 711 -19.15 5.89 4.98
CA HIS A 711 -18.57 6.72 6.04
C HIS A 711 -18.77 8.21 5.75
N PHE A 712 -18.99 9.01 6.79
CA PHE A 712 -18.88 10.46 6.69
C PHE A 712 -17.43 10.93 6.89
N ALA A 713 -16.78 10.50 7.98
CA ALA A 713 -15.33 10.60 8.15
C ALA A 713 -14.70 9.24 7.79
N ALA A 714 -13.96 9.18 6.68
CA ALA A 714 -13.46 7.92 6.16
C ALA A 714 -12.29 7.39 6.97
N LYS A 715 -12.11 6.06 6.95
CA LYS A 715 -10.97 5.37 7.59
C LYS A 715 -9.63 6.04 7.26
N ALA A 716 -9.39 6.32 5.97
CA ALA A 716 -8.13 6.86 5.47
C ALA A 716 -7.93 8.36 5.75
N ASP A 717 -8.93 9.05 6.31
CA ASP A 717 -8.82 10.47 6.68
C ASP A 717 -8.12 10.69 8.03
N PHE A 718 -7.64 9.60 8.65
CA PHE A 718 -6.88 9.62 9.90
C PHE A 718 -5.52 8.94 9.73
N VAL A 719 -4.53 9.39 10.50
CA VAL A 719 -3.13 8.99 10.34
C VAL A 719 -2.87 7.60 10.91
N PHE A 720 -3.32 7.33 12.14
CA PHE A 720 -2.99 6.11 12.86
C PHE A 720 -4.07 5.04 12.73
N GLY A 721 -3.66 3.77 12.75
CA GLY A 721 -4.53 2.61 12.69
C GLY A 721 -5.48 2.52 13.88
N ALA A 722 -5.06 2.93 15.08
CA ALA A 722 -5.99 3.09 16.20
C ALA A 722 -7.11 4.10 15.87
N GLN A 723 -6.80 5.19 15.16
CA GLN A 723 -7.79 6.18 14.70
C GLN A 723 -8.64 5.63 13.54
N HIS A 724 -8.10 4.74 12.71
CA HIS A 724 -8.91 4.07 11.69
C HIS A 724 -10.04 3.26 12.32
N ARG A 725 -9.75 2.56 13.41
CA ARG A 725 -10.74 1.70 14.08
C ARG A 725 -11.93 2.50 14.63
N LEU A 726 -11.70 3.73 15.13
CA LEU A 726 -12.80 4.56 15.66
C LEU A 726 -13.77 5.09 14.59
N THR A 727 -13.46 4.94 13.30
CA THR A 727 -14.37 5.37 12.22
C THR A 727 -15.57 4.44 12.03
N PHE A 728 -15.53 3.23 12.60
CA PHE A 728 -16.51 2.16 12.40
C PHE A 728 -17.71 2.19 13.36
N TYR A 729 -18.13 3.38 13.81
CA TYR A 729 -19.42 3.55 14.47
C TYR A 729 -20.50 3.89 13.44
N TYR A 730 -21.70 3.33 13.58
CA TYR A 730 -22.81 3.67 12.68
C TYR A 730 -23.19 5.15 12.76
N VAL A 731 -22.96 5.81 13.90
CA VAL A 731 -23.13 7.26 14.04
C VAL A 731 -22.10 8.08 13.23
N ASN A 732 -21.17 7.44 12.52
CA ASN A 732 -20.28 8.03 11.52
C ASN A 732 -20.59 7.52 10.08
N ALA A 733 -21.75 6.91 9.86
CA ALA A 733 -22.12 6.38 8.56
C ALA A 733 -23.60 6.59 8.22
N ALA A 734 -23.90 6.51 6.93
CA ALA A 734 -25.27 6.44 6.43
C ALA A 734 -25.35 5.44 5.25
N PRO A 735 -26.57 5.03 4.86
CA PRO A 735 -26.74 4.15 3.71
C PRO A 735 -26.29 4.84 2.41
N GLN A 736 -25.35 4.24 1.71
CA GLN A 736 -24.78 4.81 0.49
C GLN A 736 -24.72 3.73 -0.58
N PHE A 737 -25.22 3.98 -1.79
CA PHE A 737 -25.08 3.02 -2.88
C PHE A 737 -23.61 2.70 -3.13
N GLN A 738 -23.25 1.42 -3.20
CA GLN A 738 -21.85 1.00 -3.28
C GLN A 738 -21.19 1.49 -4.58
N THR A 739 -21.94 1.68 -5.66
CA THR A 739 -21.41 2.29 -6.90
C THR A 739 -20.98 3.75 -6.70
N PHE A 740 -21.66 4.50 -5.82
CA PHE A 740 -21.29 5.86 -5.44
C PHE A 740 -20.18 5.88 -4.38
N ASN A 741 -20.35 5.12 -3.29
CA ASN A 741 -19.38 4.97 -2.20
C ASN A 741 -18.00 4.59 -2.73
N GLY A 742 -17.93 3.54 -3.56
CA GLY A 742 -16.67 3.09 -4.19
C GLY A 742 -16.29 3.85 -5.46
N GLY A 743 -17.12 4.77 -5.93
CA GLY A 743 -16.95 5.54 -7.17
C GLY A 743 -16.46 6.95 -6.91
N ASN A 744 -17.27 7.95 -7.29
CA ASN A 744 -16.89 9.36 -7.19
C ASN A 744 -16.66 9.80 -5.75
N TRP A 745 -17.35 9.21 -4.76
CA TRP A 745 -17.16 9.57 -3.35
C TRP A 745 -15.77 9.18 -2.82
N ASN A 746 -15.34 7.94 -3.04
CA ASN A 746 -13.99 7.49 -2.71
C ASN A 746 -12.91 8.30 -3.46
N THR A 747 -13.16 8.66 -4.72
CA THR A 747 -12.26 9.50 -5.51
C THR A 747 -12.12 10.89 -4.89
N LEU A 748 -13.24 11.52 -4.51
CA LEU A 748 -13.25 12.79 -3.80
C LEU A 748 -12.45 12.70 -2.51
N GLU A 749 -12.72 11.72 -1.64
CA GLU A 749 -11.99 11.56 -0.37
C GLU A 749 -10.47 11.44 -0.58
N SER A 750 -10.05 10.70 -1.62
CA SER A 750 -8.63 10.61 -1.99
C SER A 750 -8.04 11.93 -2.49
N ASN A 751 -8.77 12.67 -3.31
CA ASN A 751 -8.34 13.97 -3.81
C ASN A 751 -8.26 15.00 -2.68
N VAL A 752 -9.21 14.98 -1.73
CA VAL A 752 -9.20 15.87 -0.54
C VAL A 752 -7.94 15.65 0.31
N ARG A 753 -7.56 14.41 0.60
CA ARG A 753 -6.33 14.11 1.36
C ARG A 753 -5.09 14.65 0.64
N SER A 754 -5.02 14.44 -0.67
CA SER A 754 -3.92 14.93 -1.51
C SER A 754 -3.88 16.47 -1.53
N PHE A 755 -5.04 17.12 -1.67
CA PHE A 755 -5.18 18.57 -1.64
C PHE A 755 -4.69 19.17 -0.32
N SER A 756 -5.17 18.66 0.81
CA SER A 756 -4.75 19.10 2.15
C SER A 756 -3.24 19.01 2.32
N ALA A 757 -2.62 17.89 1.91
CA ALA A 757 -1.19 17.70 2.04
C ALA A 757 -0.37 18.55 1.06
N ASN A 758 -0.76 18.60 -0.21
CA ASN A 758 -0.04 19.38 -1.22
C ASN A 758 -0.07 20.88 -0.92
N ARG A 759 -1.18 21.38 -0.36
CA ARG A 759 -1.35 22.77 0.03
C ARG A 759 -0.87 23.07 1.46
N GLN A 760 -0.41 22.06 2.19
CA GLN A 760 0.04 22.16 3.57
C GLN A 760 -1.02 22.75 4.52
N LEU A 761 -2.28 22.34 4.35
CA LEU A 761 -3.43 22.86 5.07
C LEU A 761 -3.92 21.88 6.14
N ASP A 762 -4.07 22.38 7.36
CA ASP A 762 -4.88 21.71 8.38
C ASP A 762 -6.33 22.16 8.19
N LEU A 763 -7.21 21.23 7.85
CA LEU A 763 -8.59 21.51 7.47
C LEU A 763 -9.57 21.01 8.53
N VAL A 764 -10.70 21.70 8.67
CA VAL A 764 -11.90 21.17 9.31
C VAL A 764 -12.81 20.64 8.20
N VAL A 765 -13.14 19.35 8.27
CA VAL A 765 -13.92 18.68 7.24
C VAL A 765 -15.29 18.35 7.81
N TYR A 766 -16.33 18.88 7.17
CA TYR A 766 -17.72 18.55 7.48
C TYR A 766 -18.26 17.63 6.40
N THR A 767 -18.96 16.56 6.79
CA THR A 767 -19.57 15.65 5.81
C THR A 767 -20.96 15.24 6.30
N GLY A 768 -21.98 15.35 5.45
CA GLY A 768 -23.36 15.04 5.85
C GLY A 768 -24.24 14.54 4.71
N GLY A 769 -25.42 14.04 5.09
CA GLY A 769 -26.46 13.58 4.16
C GLY A 769 -27.59 14.59 4.07
N HIS A 770 -28.26 14.71 2.93
CA HIS A 770 -29.40 15.63 2.78
C HIS A 770 -30.53 15.02 1.94
N GLY A 771 -31.76 15.17 2.42
CA GLY A 771 -32.97 14.58 1.82
C GLY A 771 -32.99 13.06 1.88
N VAL A 772 -34.06 12.44 1.38
CA VAL A 772 -34.18 10.98 1.26
C VAL A 772 -34.21 10.62 -0.22
N THR A 773 -33.43 9.62 -0.63
CA THR A 773 -33.43 9.12 -2.00
C THR A 773 -34.70 8.30 -2.24
N SER A 774 -35.18 8.27 -3.48
CA SER A 774 -36.40 7.54 -3.83
C SER A 774 -36.24 6.69 -5.09
N LEU A 775 -37.11 5.68 -5.19
CA LEU A 775 -37.23 4.80 -6.36
C LEU A 775 -38.72 4.61 -6.71
N PRO A 776 -39.06 4.31 -7.98
CA PRO A 776 -40.44 4.06 -8.35
C PRO A 776 -40.93 2.73 -7.77
N ASP A 777 -42.12 2.75 -7.17
CA ASP A 777 -42.88 1.57 -6.79
C ASP A 777 -43.46 0.84 -8.00
N VAL A 778 -44.17 -0.26 -7.76
CA VAL A 778 -44.84 -1.06 -8.81
C VAL A 778 -45.83 -0.27 -9.68
N ASN A 779 -46.31 0.89 -9.21
CA ASN A 779 -47.20 1.79 -9.97
C ASN A 779 -46.43 2.97 -10.60
N GLY A 780 -45.10 2.98 -10.51
CA GLY A 780 -44.24 4.04 -11.03
C GLY A 780 -44.16 5.29 -10.14
N LYS A 781 -44.78 5.31 -8.96
CA LYS A 781 -44.73 6.44 -8.04
C LYS A 781 -43.46 6.38 -7.20
N GLN A 782 -42.75 7.51 -7.06
CA GLN A 782 -41.52 7.57 -6.27
C GLN A 782 -41.83 7.39 -4.78
N GLN A 783 -41.10 6.49 -4.12
CA GLN A 783 -41.15 6.23 -2.68
C GLN A 783 -39.78 6.44 -2.07
N ASP A 784 -39.74 7.09 -0.90
CA ASP A 784 -38.53 7.34 -0.14
C ASP A 784 -37.98 6.05 0.48
N LEU A 785 -36.65 5.88 0.46
CA LEU A 785 -35.99 4.67 0.92
C LEU A 785 -35.47 4.78 2.35
N TYR A 786 -35.65 3.70 3.11
CA TYR A 786 -35.19 3.54 4.48
C TYR A 786 -34.60 2.15 4.68
N LEU A 787 -33.57 2.01 5.52
CA LEU A 787 -33.03 0.70 5.89
C LEU A 787 -33.84 0.00 6.97
N TYR A 788 -34.64 0.74 7.74
CA TYR A 788 -35.47 0.20 8.80
C TYR A 788 -36.95 0.54 8.60
N LYS A 789 -37.79 -0.48 8.77
CA LYS A 789 -39.25 -0.40 8.80
C LYS A 789 -39.74 -1.37 9.87
N ASP A 790 -40.52 -0.90 10.83
CA ASP A 790 -41.14 -1.77 11.85
C ASP A 790 -42.53 -2.28 11.43
N SER A 791 -43.16 -3.10 12.28
CA SER A 791 -44.49 -3.68 12.04
C SER A 791 -45.61 -2.64 11.99
N ASN A 792 -45.41 -1.45 12.55
CA ASN A 792 -46.37 -0.35 12.56
C ASN A 792 -46.15 0.61 11.38
N ASN A 793 -45.27 0.26 10.43
CA ASN A 793 -44.83 1.11 9.32
C ASN A 793 -44.13 2.40 9.77
N ASN A 794 -43.46 2.40 10.93
CA ASN A 794 -42.52 3.47 11.25
C ASN A 794 -41.20 3.22 10.52
N TYR A 795 -40.62 4.29 9.97
CA TYR A 795 -39.39 4.25 9.20
C TYR A 795 -38.24 4.93 9.96
N ALA A 796 -37.04 4.37 9.83
CA ALA A 796 -35.82 4.98 10.40
C ALA A 796 -34.60 4.66 9.51
N ILE A 797 -33.50 5.37 9.76
CA ILE A 797 -32.24 5.22 8.99
C ILE A 797 -32.52 5.45 7.51
N SER A 798 -32.84 6.71 7.20
CA SER A 798 -33.09 7.15 5.83
C SER A 798 -31.88 6.94 4.95
N VAL A 799 -32.12 6.67 3.66
CA VAL A 799 -31.06 6.62 2.65
C VAL A 799 -30.90 8.04 2.10
N PRO A 800 -29.79 8.77 2.38
CA PRO A 800 -29.68 10.16 1.98
C PRO A 800 -29.78 10.32 0.46
N ARG A 801 -30.50 11.35 -0.01
CA ARG A 801 -30.54 11.68 -1.45
C ARG A 801 -29.20 12.21 -1.94
N LEU A 802 -28.61 13.10 -1.16
CA LEU A 802 -27.32 13.72 -1.43
C LEU A 802 -26.36 13.44 -0.28
N TYR A 803 -25.10 13.25 -0.63
CA TYR A 803 -24.00 13.42 0.31
C TYR A 803 -23.30 14.74 -0.03
N TRP A 804 -22.89 15.47 1.00
CA TRP A 804 -22.13 16.69 0.84
C TRP A 804 -20.89 16.66 1.74
N LYS A 805 -19.80 17.26 1.27
CA LYS A 805 -18.54 17.40 2.00
C LYS A 805 -18.03 18.84 1.87
N VAL A 806 -17.70 19.48 2.99
CA VAL A 806 -17.15 20.83 3.02
C VAL A 806 -15.73 20.78 3.57
N LEU A 807 -14.78 21.35 2.83
CA LEU A 807 -13.44 21.63 3.32
C LEU A 807 -13.41 23.08 3.80
N TYR A 808 -12.98 23.28 5.03
CA TYR A 808 -12.84 24.61 5.62
C TYR A 808 -11.43 24.80 6.14
N ASP A 809 -10.75 25.84 5.67
CA ASP A 809 -9.50 26.30 6.28
C ASP A 809 -9.82 27.32 7.37
N PRO A 810 -9.65 26.96 8.66
CA PRO A 810 -9.97 27.87 9.76
C PRO A 810 -9.06 29.10 9.83
N LYS A 811 -7.86 29.06 9.22
CA LYS A 811 -6.91 30.18 9.23
C LYS A 811 -7.37 31.31 8.30
N THR A 812 -7.64 30.97 7.04
CA THR A 812 -8.09 31.96 6.04
C THR A 812 -9.60 32.17 6.04
N LYS A 813 -10.34 31.28 6.70
CA LYS A 813 -11.80 31.19 6.65
C LYS A 813 -12.34 30.98 5.23
N THR A 814 -11.56 30.32 4.37
CA THR A 814 -12.00 29.92 3.03
C THR A 814 -12.60 28.52 3.06
N ALA A 815 -13.53 28.24 2.16
CA ALA A 815 -14.19 26.94 2.12
C ALA A 815 -14.63 26.54 0.72
N ILE A 816 -14.78 25.24 0.48
CA ILE A 816 -15.40 24.69 -0.74
C ILE A 816 -16.28 23.51 -0.37
N ALA A 817 -17.41 23.35 -1.06
CA ALA A 817 -18.31 22.22 -0.88
C ALA A 817 -18.31 21.32 -2.12
N PHE A 818 -18.51 20.02 -1.89
CA PHE A 818 -18.73 19.00 -2.88
C PHE A 818 -20.04 18.30 -2.58
N VAL A 819 -20.78 17.95 -3.62
CA VAL A 819 -22.06 17.26 -3.51
C VAL A 819 -22.05 16.06 -4.44
N GLY A 820 -22.51 14.92 -3.95
CA GLY A 820 -22.71 13.69 -4.73
C GLY A 820 -24.14 13.17 -4.58
N VAL A 821 -24.72 12.73 -5.68
CA VAL A 821 -26.07 12.16 -5.76
C VAL A 821 -26.01 10.67 -5.44
N ASN A 822 -26.68 10.26 -4.36
CA ASN A 822 -26.70 8.88 -3.88
C ASN A 822 -27.87 8.10 -4.48
N ASN A 823 -27.91 8.02 -5.81
CA ASN A 823 -28.88 7.22 -6.55
C ASN A 823 -28.35 6.87 -7.94
N PRO A 824 -27.88 5.64 -8.17
CA PRO A 824 -27.35 5.25 -9.47
C PRO A 824 -28.44 5.02 -10.54
N TYR A 825 -29.73 5.06 -10.15
CA TYR A 825 -30.87 4.90 -11.05
C TYR A 825 -31.49 6.25 -11.48
N GLN A 826 -31.08 7.35 -10.83
CA GLN A 826 -31.68 8.65 -11.07
C GLN A 826 -31.12 9.28 -12.36
N LEU A 827 -32.04 9.72 -13.22
CA LEU A 827 -31.72 10.67 -14.28
C LEU A 827 -31.55 12.07 -13.68
N ILE A 828 -30.37 12.64 -13.85
CA ILE A 828 -30.01 13.95 -13.30
C ILE A 828 -30.65 15.06 -14.14
N ARG A 829 -31.35 15.95 -13.45
CA ARG A 829 -32.01 17.13 -14.01
C ARG A 829 -31.42 18.39 -13.37
N ARG A 830 -31.63 19.55 -14.01
CA ARG A 830 -31.13 20.84 -13.50
C ARG A 830 -31.54 21.11 -12.04
N LYS A 831 -32.74 20.66 -11.62
CA LYS A 831 -33.24 20.79 -10.25
C LYS A 831 -32.47 19.95 -9.20
N ASP A 832 -31.69 18.97 -9.64
CA ASP A 832 -30.89 18.12 -8.75
C ASP A 832 -29.56 18.77 -8.37
N VAL A 833 -29.17 19.86 -9.06
CA VAL A 833 -27.99 20.66 -8.76
C VAL A 833 -28.40 21.85 -7.89
N LEU A 834 -27.97 21.82 -6.63
CA LEU A 834 -28.40 22.78 -5.60
C LEU A 834 -27.55 24.05 -5.49
N CYS A 835 -26.68 24.32 -6.46
CA CYS A 835 -25.80 25.48 -6.47
C CYS A 835 -25.29 25.71 -7.90
N THR A 836 -24.59 26.81 -8.12
CA THR A 836 -23.77 26.96 -9.32
C THR A 836 -22.61 25.96 -9.26
N ASP A 837 -22.52 25.05 -10.24
CA ASP A 837 -21.43 24.09 -10.32
C ASP A 837 -20.12 24.78 -10.70
N ILE A 838 -19.19 24.81 -9.76
CA ILE A 838 -17.85 25.40 -9.92
C ILE A 838 -16.76 24.35 -10.11
N SER A 839 -17.11 23.09 -10.43
CA SER A 839 -16.12 22.00 -10.57
C SER A 839 -15.03 22.29 -11.59
N SER A 840 -15.32 23.08 -12.62
CA SER A 840 -14.32 23.52 -13.63
C SER A 840 -13.20 24.39 -13.04
N GLN A 841 -13.41 25.00 -11.87
CA GLN A 841 -12.41 25.79 -11.15
C GLN A 841 -11.53 24.93 -10.23
N VAL A 842 -11.88 23.65 -10.02
CA VAL A 842 -11.21 22.76 -9.07
C VAL A 842 -10.34 21.75 -9.83
N ASN A 843 -9.14 22.18 -10.21
CA ASN A 843 -8.25 21.43 -11.10
C ASN A 843 -7.59 20.17 -10.49
N TRP A 844 -7.69 19.98 -9.17
CA TRP A 844 -7.13 18.84 -8.45
C TRP A 844 -8.12 17.67 -8.28
N LEU A 845 -9.38 17.84 -8.71
CA LEU A 845 -10.37 16.76 -8.72
C LEU A 845 -10.20 15.87 -9.94
N THR A 846 -10.33 14.56 -9.72
CA THR A 846 -10.15 13.51 -10.76
C THR A 846 -11.36 12.60 -10.91
N TRP A 847 -12.47 12.95 -10.25
CA TRP A 847 -13.72 12.22 -10.33
C TRP A 847 -14.36 12.28 -11.73
N LYS A 848 -15.27 11.35 -12.01
CA LYS A 848 -16.09 11.38 -13.22
C LYS A 848 -17.42 12.05 -12.90
N ALA A 849 -17.39 13.38 -12.73
CA ALA A 849 -18.50 14.18 -12.21
C ALA A 849 -19.89 13.85 -12.83
N ASN A 850 -19.93 13.63 -14.15
CA ASN A 850 -21.17 13.38 -14.88
C ASN A 850 -21.61 11.89 -14.93
N ASP A 851 -20.82 10.97 -14.36
CA ASP A 851 -21.15 9.55 -14.33
C ASP A 851 -22.16 9.26 -13.21
N THR A 852 -23.42 9.08 -13.59
CA THR A 852 -24.52 8.84 -12.65
C THR A 852 -24.39 7.49 -11.94
N THR A 853 -23.77 6.49 -12.57
CA THR A 853 -23.55 5.18 -11.95
C THR A 853 -22.55 5.29 -10.81
N LEU A 854 -21.48 6.05 -11.02
CA LEU A 854 -20.47 6.35 -10.00
C LEU A 854 -20.91 7.43 -9.00
N GLY A 855 -22.14 7.93 -9.15
CA GLY A 855 -22.74 9.01 -8.36
C GLY A 855 -22.39 10.38 -8.96
N TYR A 856 -23.37 10.99 -9.64
CA TYR A 856 -23.22 12.33 -10.20
C TYR A 856 -22.75 13.30 -9.12
N SER A 857 -21.71 14.08 -9.40
CA SER A 857 -21.06 14.91 -8.40
C SER A 857 -20.68 16.28 -8.95
N TYR A 858 -20.73 17.30 -8.10
CA TYR A 858 -20.45 18.69 -8.46
C TYR A 858 -19.91 19.48 -7.26
N SER A 859 -19.36 20.67 -7.52
CA SER A 859 -18.71 21.52 -6.52
C SER A 859 -19.47 22.83 -6.37
N CYS A 860 -19.51 23.38 -5.16
CA CYS A 860 -20.29 24.58 -4.82
C CYS A 860 -19.48 25.58 -3.98
N ASP A 861 -19.82 26.86 -4.12
CA ASP A 861 -19.59 27.82 -3.03
C ASP A 861 -20.45 27.41 -1.82
N VAL A 862 -19.82 27.33 -0.65
CA VAL A 862 -20.45 26.85 0.58
C VAL A 862 -21.62 27.75 1.02
N ARG A 863 -21.53 29.06 0.78
CA ARG A 863 -22.57 30.03 1.16
C ARG A 863 -23.83 29.85 0.31
N GLU A 864 -23.66 29.52 -0.97
CA GLU A 864 -24.79 29.20 -1.85
C GLU A 864 -25.42 27.87 -1.44
N LEU A 865 -24.62 26.81 -1.29
CA LEU A 865 -25.13 25.47 -0.96
C LEU A 865 -25.92 25.45 0.36
N ARG A 866 -25.46 26.18 1.38
CA ARG A 866 -26.14 26.29 2.68
C ARG A 866 -27.54 26.89 2.63
N ARG A 867 -27.86 27.68 1.61
CA ARG A 867 -29.23 28.20 1.43
C ARG A 867 -30.21 27.09 1.07
N ASN A 868 -29.72 26.04 0.42
CA ASN A 868 -30.51 24.89 -0.03
C ASN A 868 -30.39 23.66 0.89
N ILE A 869 -29.25 23.52 1.60
CA ILE A 869 -29.00 22.41 2.54
C ILE A 869 -28.88 22.96 3.97
N THR A 870 -29.98 22.91 4.72
CA THR A 870 -30.10 23.51 6.07
C THR A 870 -29.37 22.75 7.17
N ASN A 871 -28.88 21.53 6.91
CA ASN A 871 -28.10 20.75 7.86
C ASN A 871 -26.58 20.92 7.72
N ILE A 872 -26.11 21.82 6.86
CA ILE A 872 -24.72 22.28 6.89
C ILE A 872 -24.57 23.28 8.05
N PRO A 873 -23.64 23.06 9.00
CA PRO A 873 -23.45 23.97 10.14
C PRO A 873 -23.08 25.39 9.71
N ASN A 874 -23.48 26.36 10.52
CA ASN A 874 -23.10 27.74 10.31
C ASN A 874 -21.67 28.00 10.81
N PHE A 875 -20.79 28.45 9.91
CA PHE A 875 -19.46 28.96 10.22
C PHE A 875 -19.07 30.06 9.23
N THR A 876 -18.24 31.01 9.65
CA THR A 876 -17.85 32.15 8.81
C THR A 876 -17.05 31.69 7.60
N VAL A 877 -17.49 32.05 6.39
CA VAL A 877 -16.77 31.81 5.13
C VAL A 877 -16.49 33.16 4.46
N ARG A 878 -15.21 33.46 4.22
CA ARG A 878 -14.71 34.71 3.63
C ARG A 878 -14.37 34.59 2.14
N GLY A 879 -14.18 33.37 1.64
CA GLY A 879 -13.82 33.13 0.24
C GLY A 879 -13.86 31.65 -0.12
N LEU A 880 -13.61 31.38 -1.39
CA LEU A 880 -13.54 30.02 -1.94
C LEU A 880 -12.16 29.39 -1.65
N LEU A 881 -12.15 28.11 -1.29
CA LEU A 881 -10.93 27.34 -1.12
C LEU A 881 -10.65 26.54 -2.41
N LEU A 882 -9.65 26.97 -3.19
CA LEU A 882 -9.24 26.33 -4.45
C LEU A 882 -7.87 25.65 -4.35
#